data_AF-A0A8S4FAN9-F1
#
_entry.id   AF-A0A8S4FAN9-F1
#
_cell.length_a   1.000
_cell.length_b   1.000
_cell.length_c   1.000
_cell.angle_alpha   90.00
_cell.angle_beta   90.00
_cell.angle_gamma   90.00
#
_symmetry.space_group_name_H-M   'P 1'
#
loop_
_entity.id
_entity.type
_entity.pdbx_description
1 polymer ?
#
loop_
_entity_poly.entity_id
_entity_poly.type
_entity_poly.pdbx_seq_one_letter_code
_entity_poly.pdbx_strand_id
1 'polypeptide(L)'
;MTITTLTSYHHHNNNKKQDWDLIQAVHVKGAFKTTQAAWETFKKQKYGRVVMTSSNAGLFGNFGQANYSAAKMGLVGLMNTLAIEGAKYNVKVNTIVPTAASRLTEDILPPEMFEAMKPDLIAPVVAYMVHESFPDSGNIIDSTLGFATKTHLVRGDGAPLRSKPSDPVTIESVKQHWADAVNMTGAKHVEKLTDVTLDLVQKLQDFDERVKLDAKVGRESYWTTYNYNAKDLFTYALGVGASVRNPSDLRFLYESHEQFAALPTFFILAGMCLQAPVLPAAMPPGKHADFTNILHGEQYLEFVGDYPGTDGEFTTRTYVADVLDKGTAAIGIVNSEVYQDRQLVYRTQQHIFVVGQGGFGGPRASAAAVPVQPVPKRKPDAVVEQTTAEDQAAIYRFQHIFVVGQGGFGGPRASAAAVPVQPVPKRKPDAVVEQTTAEDQAAIYRLSGDLNPLHIDPSVAGAMGHPKPILHGLSSLGFSARHVLAKYGGNDPQNVRAVKARFNKTVLPGQTLVTEMWLEGKRVHFQTKIKENGNVAIGATRDGAAGADARHGDVARGQARALPDQDQGERERRYWWLVVHDSLSTNQRPGTVLPGQTLVTEMWLEGKRVHFQTKIKENGNVAIGGAYVDLKNVVTSGTAAPAAEPVSSGAALKSDAIFKKIQDAIKDNPAKAKAINAVYQYNITENGKTVKQWTLDLKTPAAYEGAPKSGKADTTMTVGDSVLVDIAAGTLKPQVAYLNGKLKISGNLMLAQKLGPLLQSESKL
;
A
#
# COMPACT_ATOMS: atom_id res chain seq x y z
N MET A 1 50.67 15.64 -8.89
CA MET A 1 50.72 15.27 -7.45
C MET A 1 51.33 13.89 -7.35
N THR A 2 52.32 13.68 -6.48
CA THR A 2 52.91 12.36 -6.21
C THR A 2 52.08 11.65 -5.13
N ILE A 3 51.92 10.33 -5.19
CA ILE A 3 51.23 9.56 -4.14
C ILE A 3 52.16 9.41 -2.91
N THR A 4 52.16 10.42 -2.04
CA THR A 4 52.95 10.45 -0.80
C THR A 4 52.48 9.44 0.26
N THR A 5 51.24 8.96 0.17
CA THR A 5 50.59 8.12 1.19
C THR A 5 51.00 6.64 1.17
N LEU A 6 51.72 6.18 0.15
CA LEU A 6 52.37 4.85 0.13
C LEU A 6 53.72 4.84 0.86
N THR A 7 54.17 5.97 1.42
CA THR A 7 55.59 6.20 1.71
C THR A 7 55.92 6.91 3.03
N SER A 8 55.02 6.96 4.02
CA SER A 8 55.32 7.64 5.29
C SER A 8 54.60 7.10 6.54
N TYR A 9 55.17 6.07 7.16
CA TYR A 9 55.36 6.13 8.62
C TYR A 9 56.78 6.70 8.86
N HIS A 10 57.01 7.45 9.95
CA HIS A 10 58.24 8.24 10.11
C HIS A 10 59.52 7.38 10.09
N HIS A 11 60.35 7.49 9.05
CA HIS A 11 61.82 7.74 9.14
C HIS A 11 62.47 7.97 7.76
N HIS A 12 63.65 8.59 7.73
CA HIS A 12 64.44 8.84 6.51
C HIS A 12 65.22 7.58 6.05
N ASN A 13 64.53 6.50 5.66
CA ASN A 13 65.23 5.33 5.09
C ASN A 13 64.53 4.72 3.86
N ASN A 14 65.33 4.19 2.94
CA ASN A 14 65.01 4.30 1.51
C ASN A 14 64.48 3.00 0.87
N ASN A 15 63.61 2.24 1.55
CA ASN A 15 63.15 0.93 1.06
C ASN A 15 61.64 0.68 1.20
N LYS A 16 60.84 1.56 0.59
CA LYS A 16 59.36 1.64 0.61
C LYS A 16 58.59 0.31 0.49
N LYS A 17 59.15 -0.70 -0.18
CA LYS A 17 58.55 -2.05 -0.28
C LYS A 17 58.60 -2.81 1.05
N GLN A 18 59.70 -2.68 1.78
CA GLN A 18 59.93 -3.37 3.05
C GLN A 18 58.93 -2.92 4.13
N ASP A 19 58.58 -1.63 4.16
CA ASP A 19 57.59 -1.07 5.09
C ASP A 19 56.16 -1.57 4.80
N TRP A 20 55.82 -1.80 3.53
CA TRP A 20 54.57 -2.44 3.14
C TRP A 20 54.58 -3.92 3.53
N ASP A 21 55.61 -4.67 3.13
CA ASP A 21 55.70 -6.11 3.35
C ASP A 21 55.75 -6.46 4.85
N LEU A 22 56.42 -5.65 5.69
CA LEU A 22 56.47 -5.81 7.13
C LEU A 22 55.11 -5.59 7.79
N ILE A 23 54.42 -4.49 7.47
CA ILE A 23 53.10 -4.16 8.04
C ILE A 23 52.05 -5.22 7.66
N GLN A 24 52.06 -5.70 6.41
CA GLN A 24 51.20 -6.79 5.96
C GLN A 24 51.59 -8.14 6.57
N ALA A 25 52.88 -8.40 6.82
CA ALA A 25 53.34 -9.62 7.47
C ALA A 25 52.93 -9.68 8.95
N VAL A 26 53.13 -8.60 9.71
CA VAL A 26 52.82 -8.54 11.14
C VAL A 26 51.31 -8.59 11.38
N HIS A 27 50.52 -7.77 10.69
CA HIS A 27 49.09 -7.69 10.95
C HIS A 27 48.29 -8.79 10.24
N VAL A 28 48.24 -8.79 8.90
CA VAL A 28 47.33 -9.69 8.16
C VAL A 28 47.85 -11.13 8.16
N LYS A 29 49.12 -11.35 7.75
CA LYS A 29 49.68 -12.72 7.71
C LYS A 29 49.84 -13.29 9.13
N GLY A 30 50.19 -12.46 10.11
CA GLY A 30 50.26 -12.83 11.53
C GLY A 30 48.92 -13.33 12.08
N ALA A 31 47.87 -12.51 11.99
CA ALA A 31 46.53 -12.88 12.46
C ALA A 31 45.95 -14.11 11.72
N PHE A 32 46.20 -14.21 10.40
CA PHE A 32 45.87 -15.41 9.63
C PHE A 32 46.60 -16.65 10.18
N LYS A 33 47.91 -16.57 10.43
CA LYS A 33 48.71 -17.73 10.87
C LYS A 33 48.39 -18.17 12.30
N THR A 34 48.20 -17.25 13.24
CA THR A 34 47.80 -17.60 14.61
C THR A 34 46.40 -18.22 14.64
N THR A 35 45.45 -17.65 13.88
CA THR A 35 44.08 -18.20 13.79
C THR A 35 44.08 -19.57 13.09
N GLN A 36 44.83 -19.72 11.99
CA GLN A 36 45.00 -21.01 11.29
C GLN A 36 45.54 -22.11 12.21
N ALA A 37 46.50 -21.80 13.08
CA ALA A 37 47.06 -22.76 14.03
C ALA A 37 46.05 -23.21 15.10
N ALA A 38 45.17 -22.31 15.56
CA ALA A 38 44.13 -22.62 16.54
C ALA A 38 42.87 -23.28 15.94
N TRP A 39 42.62 -23.10 14.64
CA TRP A 39 41.35 -23.39 13.98
C TRP A 39 40.85 -24.82 14.15
N GLU A 40 41.71 -25.81 13.91
CA GLU A 40 41.32 -27.23 14.04
C GLU A 40 41.08 -27.66 15.49
N THR A 41 41.72 -27.02 16.47
CA THR A 41 41.44 -27.25 17.89
C THR A 41 40.06 -26.70 18.24
N PHE A 42 39.78 -25.44 17.86
CA PHE A 42 38.47 -24.81 18.08
C PHE A 42 37.31 -25.59 17.43
N LYS A 43 37.50 -26.08 16.19
CA LYS A 43 36.52 -26.92 15.48
C LYS A 43 36.27 -28.26 16.18
N LYS A 44 37.32 -28.92 16.67
CA LYS A 44 37.22 -30.22 17.38
C LYS A 44 36.49 -30.11 18.72
N GLN A 45 36.82 -29.08 19.51
CA GLN A 45 36.21 -28.86 20.82
C GLN A 45 34.83 -28.18 20.76
N LYS A 46 34.36 -27.79 19.57
CA LYS A 46 33.09 -27.05 19.33
C LYS A 46 32.97 -25.75 20.16
N TYR A 47 34.10 -25.08 20.34
CA TYR A 47 34.18 -23.79 21.02
C TYR A 47 35.41 -23.03 20.52
N GLY A 48 35.22 -21.79 20.12
CA GLY A 48 36.32 -20.87 19.84
C GLY A 48 35.87 -19.42 19.89
N ARG A 49 36.81 -18.55 20.22
CA ARG A 49 36.62 -17.10 20.26
C ARG A 49 37.89 -16.44 19.72
N VAL A 50 37.74 -15.59 18.71
CA VAL A 50 38.86 -14.89 18.05
C VAL A 50 38.51 -13.41 17.94
N VAL A 51 39.43 -12.55 18.37
CA VAL A 51 39.31 -11.09 18.22
C VAL A 51 40.45 -10.59 17.33
N MET A 52 40.08 -10.05 16.17
CA MET A 52 41.00 -9.34 15.27
C MET A 52 41.14 -7.89 15.71
N THR A 53 42.33 -7.29 15.60
CA THR A 53 42.56 -5.89 16.00
C THR A 53 42.67 -4.98 14.79
N SER A 54 41.57 -4.33 14.40
CA SER A 54 41.55 -3.29 13.36
C SER A 54 41.90 -1.91 13.97
N SER A 55 41.45 -0.81 13.36
CA SER A 55 41.65 0.58 13.80
C SER A 55 40.74 1.51 12.97
N ASN A 56 40.44 2.71 13.47
CA ASN A 56 39.69 3.70 12.69
C ASN A 56 40.43 4.20 11.44
N ALA A 57 41.77 4.20 11.45
CA ALA A 57 42.58 4.39 10.24
C ALA A 57 42.35 3.30 9.17
N GLY A 58 41.86 2.12 9.55
CA GLY A 58 41.45 1.05 8.63
C GLY A 58 40.02 1.22 8.11
N LEU A 59 39.08 1.64 8.96
CA LEU A 59 37.67 1.82 8.58
C LEU A 59 37.43 3.08 7.73
N PHE A 60 38.08 4.19 8.07
CA PHE A 60 37.84 5.52 7.48
C PHE A 60 39.05 6.07 6.71
N GLY A 61 40.19 5.38 6.74
CA GLY A 61 41.46 5.87 6.21
C GLY A 61 42.19 6.82 7.18
N ASN A 62 43.48 7.05 6.93
CA ASN A 62 44.25 8.10 7.59
C ASN A 62 45.39 8.58 6.66
N PHE A 63 45.82 9.83 6.81
CA PHE A 63 46.91 10.39 6.00
C PHE A 63 48.24 9.68 6.28
N GLY A 64 49.05 9.48 5.23
CA GLY A 64 50.37 8.80 5.30
C GLY A 64 50.34 7.28 5.52
N GLN A 65 49.23 6.72 6.01
CA GLN A 65 49.17 5.36 6.59
C GLN A 65 48.62 4.27 5.66
N ALA A 66 48.74 4.38 4.33
CA ALA A 66 48.03 3.49 3.39
C ALA A 66 48.34 1.98 3.58
N ASN A 67 49.57 1.63 3.96
CA ASN A 67 49.96 0.25 4.31
C ASN A 67 49.22 -0.26 5.56
N TYR A 68 49.15 0.56 6.61
CA TYR A 68 48.49 0.25 7.88
C TYR A 68 46.96 0.19 7.71
N SER A 69 46.37 1.19 7.04
CA SER A 69 44.94 1.22 6.70
C SER A 69 44.52 -0.03 5.92
N ALA A 70 45.25 -0.39 4.87
CA ALA A 70 44.98 -1.58 4.07
C ALA A 70 45.09 -2.88 4.89
N ALA A 71 46.14 -3.02 5.71
CA ALA A 71 46.31 -4.16 6.60
C ALA A 71 45.16 -4.29 7.62
N LYS A 72 44.73 -3.16 8.19
CA LYS A 72 43.70 -3.11 9.24
C LYS A 72 42.30 -3.38 8.69
N MET A 73 41.96 -2.88 7.50
CA MET A 73 40.73 -3.28 6.82
C MET A 73 40.78 -4.73 6.30
N GLY A 74 41.96 -5.22 5.93
CA GLY A 74 42.18 -6.63 5.59
C GLY A 74 41.82 -7.60 6.74
N LEU A 75 42.01 -7.18 8.00
CA LEU A 75 41.58 -7.96 9.17
C LEU A 75 40.05 -8.02 9.32
N VAL A 76 39.32 -6.97 8.93
CA VAL A 76 37.84 -6.98 8.87
C VAL A 76 37.37 -7.97 7.80
N GLY A 77 38.00 -7.96 6.62
CA GLY A 77 37.72 -8.92 5.55
C GLY A 77 37.96 -10.38 5.99
N LEU A 78 39.09 -10.65 6.64
CA LEU A 78 39.43 -11.96 7.20
C LEU A 78 38.41 -12.40 8.27
N MET A 79 38.01 -11.47 9.15
CA MET A 79 37.00 -11.72 10.19
C MET A 79 35.66 -12.13 9.58
N ASN A 80 35.17 -11.40 8.57
CA ASN A 80 33.89 -11.67 7.91
C ASN A 80 33.82 -13.11 7.37
N THR A 81 34.86 -13.59 6.69
CA THR A 81 34.91 -14.97 6.16
C THR A 81 34.99 -16.02 7.29
N LEU A 82 35.90 -15.84 8.25
CA LEU A 82 36.09 -16.81 9.32
C LEU A 82 34.88 -16.89 10.28
N ALA A 83 34.15 -15.79 10.47
CA ALA A 83 32.89 -15.77 11.23
C ALA A 83 31.83 -16.70 10.62
N ILE A 84 31.80 -16.83 9.29
CA ILE A 84 30.89 -17.73 8.55
C ILE A 84 31.40 -19.18 8.63
N GLU A 85 32.69 -19.41 8.38
CA GLU A 85 33.28 -20.76 8.46
C GLU A 85 33.18 -21.39 9.86
N GLY A 86 33.38 -20.59 10.90
CA GLY A 86 33.36 -20.99 12.30
C GLY A 86 31.96 -21.20 12.90
N ALA A 87 30.91 -20.60 12.31
CA ALA A 87 29.57 -20.56 12.88
C ALA A 87 29.02 -21.94 13.27
N LYS A 88 29.11 -22.92 12.35
CA LYS A 88 28.62 -24.30 12.57
C LYS A 88 29.43 -25.12 13.60
N TYR A 89 30.51 -24.54 14.12
CA TYR A 89 31.40 -25.13 15.13
C TYR A 89 31.38 -24.34 16.46
N ASN A 90 30.51 -23.33 16.64
CA ASN A 90 30.55 -22.39 17.77
C ASN A 90 31.93 -21.71 17.93
N VAL A 91 32.57 -21.45 16.79
CA VAL A 91 33.80 -20.64 16.71
C VAL A 91 33.39 -19.26 16.23
N LYS A 92 33.42 -18.28 17.14
CA LYS A 92 33.01 -16.91 16.86
C LYS A 92 34.23 -16.03 16.60
N VAL A 93 34.14 -15.17 15.59
CA VAL A 93 35.24 -14.30 15.15
C VAL A 93 34.67 -12.88 15.06
N ASN A 94 35.30 -11.95 15.77
CA ASN A 94 34.88 -10.54 15.85
C ASN A 94 36.10 -9.63 15.69
N THR A 95 35.89 -8.34 15.46
CA THR A 95 36.95 -7.34 15.34
C THR A 95 36.79 -6.27 16.43
N ILE A 96 37.86 -6.00 17.18
CA ILE A 96 37.98 -4.79 18.01
C ILE A 96 38.68 -3.69 17.20
N VAL A 97 38.17 -2.48 17.30
CA VAL A 97 38.73 -1.22 16.80
C VAL A 97 39.06 -0.37 18.02
N PRO A 98 40.25 -0.53 18.61
CA PRO A 98 40.62 0.22 19.79
C PRO A 98 41.09 1.62 19.39
N THR A 99 40.58 2.64 20.07
CA THR A 99 41.18 3.99 20.05
C THR A 99 41.70 4.29 21.45
N ALA A 100 43.01 4.20 21.65
CA ALA A 100 43.68 4.35 22.95
C ALA A 100 44.96 5.18 22.81
N ALA A 101 45.45 5.73 23.92
CA ALA A 101 46.77 6.36 23.97
C ALA A 101 47.87 5.33 23.70
N SER A 102 48.91 5.76 22.98
CA SER A 102 50.09 4.96 22.67
C SER A 102 51.34 5.83 22.72
N ARG A 103 52.51 5.22 22.90
CA ARG A 103 53.82 5.94 22.83
C ARG A 103 54.10 6.62 21.48
N LEU A 104 53.24 6.43 20.48
CA LEU A 104 53.29 7.09 19.15
C LEU A 104 52.36 8.31 19.05
N THR A 105 51.59 8.61 20.11
CA THR A 105 50.63 9.72 20.18
C THR A 105 50.84 10.60 21.43
N GLU A 106 51.95 10.43 22.12
CA GLU A 106 52.28 11.07 23.41
C GLU A 106 52.54 12.57 23.22
N ASP A 107 53.38 12.95 22.25
CA ASP A 107 53.64 14.35 21.86
C ASP A 107 52.50 15.00 21.04
N ILE A 108 51.37 14.32 20.83
CA ILE A 108 50.28 14.73 19.92
C ILE A 108 48.99 15.06 20.69
N LEU A 109 48.72 14.36 21.79
CA LEU A 109 47.49 14.52 22.57
C LEU A 109 47.73 15.44 23.78
N PRO A 110 46.74 16.25 24.21
CA PRO A 110 46.81 16.93 25.50
C PRO A 110 47.04 15.92 26.65
N PRO A 111 47.88 16.20 27.65
CA PRO A 111 48.22 15.24 28.70
C PRO A 111 47.02 14.61 29.41
N GLU A 112 46.00 15.41 29.74
CA GLU A 112 44.75 14.94 30.37
C GLU A 112 44.00 13.92 29.48
N MET A 113 44.02 14.12 28.15
CA MET A 113 43.41 13.18 27.20
C MET A 113 44.26 11.92 27.04
N PHE A 114 45.59 12.04 27.04
CA PHE A 114 46.50 10.91 27.01
C PHE A 114 46.35 10.03 28.26
N GLU A 115 46.30 10.63 29.46
CA GLU A 115 46.04 9.93 30.70
C GLU A 115 44.66 9.27 30.75
N ALA A 116 43.63 9.87 30.14
CA ALA A 116 42.29 9.29 30.11
C ALA A 116 42.20 8.04 29.21
N MET A 117 42.91 8.01 28.07
CA MET A 117 42.78 6.97 27.03
C MET A 117 43.52 5.64 27.36
N LYS A 118 43.38 5.14 28.58
CA LYS A 118 44.06 3.93 29.08
C LYS A 118 43.56 2.64 28.38
N PRO A 119 44.44 1.73 27.93
CA PRO A 119 44.06 0.44 27.35
C PRO A 119 43.17 -0.43 28.27
N ASP A 120 43.32 -0.27 29.59
CA ASP A 120 42.54 -0.97 30.62
C ASP A 120 41.03 -0.73 30.50
N LEU A 121 40.60 0.37 29.87
CA LEU A 121 39.19 0.67 29.61
C LEU A 121 38.61 -0.12 28.43
N ILE A 122 39.46 -0.70 27.58
CA ILE A 122 39.09 -1.50 26.40
C ILE A 122 39.22 -3.01 26.70
N ALA A 123 40.14 -3.39 27.60
CA ALA A 123 40.37 -4.80 27.96
C ALA A 123 39.09 -5.56 28.42
N PRO A 124 38.16 -4.99 29.22
CA PRO A 124 36.90 -5.64 29.55
C PRO A 124 35.99 -5.92 28.35
N VAL A 125 35.99 -5.04 27.34
CA VAL A 125 35.22 -5.24 26.09
C VAL A 125 35.78 -6.42 25.31
N VAL A 126 37.11 -6.49 25.16
CA VAL A 126 37.79 -7.62 24.51
C VAL A 126 37.60 -8.93 25.30
N ALA A 127 37.67 -8.88 26.63
CA ALA A 127 37.41 -10.03 27.50
C ALA A 127 35.97 -10.54 27.36
N TYR A 128 34.98 -9.65 27.28
CA TYR A 128 33.59 -10.03 27.01
C TYR A 128 33.43 -10.61 25.59
N MET A 129 34.08 -10.04 24.56
CA MET A 129 34.07 -10.58 23.19
C MET A 129 34.66 -11.99 23.07
N VAL A 130 35.46 -12.45 24.05
CA VAL A 130 35.97 -13.83 24.15
C VAL A 130 35.32 -14.68 25.25
N HIS A 131 34.27 -14.17 25.89
CA HIS A 131 33.50 -14.92 26.88
C HIS A 131 32.57 -15.96 26.23
N GLU A 132 32.16 -16.97 26.98
CA GLU A 132 31.25 -18.00 26.48
C GLU A 132 29.89 -17.40 26.10
N SER A 133 29.32 -16.58 26.99
CA SER A 133 28.01 -15.95 26.81
C SER A 133 27.97 -14.81 25.78
N PHE A 134 29.08 -14.48 25.12
CA PHE A 134 29.05 -13.48 24.05
C PHE A 134 28.18 -13.98 22.88
N PRO A 135 27.10 -13.27 22.51
CA PRO A 135 26.14 -13.80 21.54
C PRO A 135 26.71 -13.83 20.11
N ASP A 136 27.53 -12.84 19.74
CA ASP A 136 27.72 -12.50 18.32
C ASP A 136 29.02 -13.03 17.69
N SER A 137 28.97 -13.12 16.36
CA SER A 137 30.10 -13.37 15.46
C SER A 137 29.92 -12.45 14.25
N GLY A 138 30.99 -11.96 13.63
CA GLY A 138 30.89 -11.00 12.51
C GLY A 138 30.84 -9.52 12.93
N ASN A 139 30.91 -9.20 14.23
CA ASN A 139 30.84 -7.80 14.69
C ASN A 139 32.17 -7.07 14.53
N ILE A 140 32.10 -5.77 14.19
CA ILE A 140 33.15 -4.78 14.39
C ILE A 140 32.73 -3.91 15.56
N ILE A 141 33.51 -3.89 16.64
CA ILE A 141 33.25 -3.07 17.83
C ILE A 141 34.35 -2.01 17.92
N ASP A 142 33.98 -0.73 17.88
CA ASP A 142 34.86 0.37 18.31
C ASP A 142 34.79 0.48 19.84
N SER A 143 35.91 0.76 20.49
CA SER A 143 35.96 1.10 21.91
C SER A 143 37.10 2.06 22.25
N THR A 144 36.76 3.04 23.09
CA THR A 144 37.65 4.11 23.57
C THR A 144 37.09 4.66 24.87
N LEU A 145 37.92 5.09 25.81
CA LEU A 145 37.50 5.85 27.01
C LEU A 145 36.36 5.22 27.84
N GLY A 146 36.21 3.90 27.84
CA GLY A 146 35.13 3.17 28.52
C GLY A 146 33.79 3.15 27.75
N PHE A 147 33.73 3.76 26.57
CA PHE A 147 32.65 3.65 25.59
C PHE A 147 32.90 2.50 24.61
N ALA A 148 31.83 1.93 24.05
CA ALA A 148 31.91 0.98 22.94
C ALA A 148 30.68 1.09 22.02
N THR A 149 30.87 0.86 20.73
CA THR A 149 29.78 0.87 19.72
C THR A 149 30.02 -0.14 18.60
N LYS A 150 28.95 -0.61 17.94
CA LYS A 150 29.05 -1.50 16.77
C LYS A 150 29.14 -0.69 15.48
N THR A 151 30.12 -1.01 14.64
CA THR A 151 30.22 -0.50 13.27
C THR A 151 29.90 -1.61 12.26
N HIS A 152 29.32 -1.26 11.12
CA HIS A 152 29.04 -2.17 10.02
C HIS A 152 28.93 -1.43 8.67
N LEU A 153 28.93 -2.17 7.57
CA LEU A 153 28.66 -1.63 6.24
C LEU A 153 27.14 -1.57 5.97
N VAL A 154 26.69 -0.47 5.36
CA VAL A 154 25.33 -0.28 4.83
C VAL A 154 25.39 0.00 3.34
N ARG A 155 24.29 -0.27 2.63
CA ARG A 155 24.15 -0.15 1.18
C ARG A 155 22.88 0.65 0.87
N GLY A 156 23.03 1.75 0.10
CA GLY A 156 21.90 2.47 -0.49
C GLY A 156 21.19 1.62 -1.54
N ASP A 157 19.93 1.95 -1.85
CA ASP A 157 19.12 1.10 -2.73
C ASP A 157 19.59 1.10 -4.20
N GLY A 158 20.23 2.19 -4.64
CA GLY A 158 20.80 2.36 -5.99
C GLY A 158 19.76 2.63 -7.08
N ALA A 159 20.21 2.75 -8.33
CA ALA A 159 19.35 3.08 -9.47
C ALA A 159 19.76 2.34 -10.77
N PRO A 160 18.82 2.06 -11.69
CA PRO A 160 19.13 1.69 -13.07
C PRO A 160 19.88 2.83 -13.78
N LEU A 161 20.99 2.52 -14.47
CA LEU A 161 21.82 3.51 -15.16
C LEU A 161 21.46 3.67 -16.65
N ARG A 162 20.21 3.34 -17.01
CA ARG A 162 19.67 3.29 -18.38
C ARG A 162 18.14 3.23 -18.35
N SER A 163 17.48 3.65 -19.44
CA SER A 163 16.01 3.77 -19.49
C SER A 163 15.27 2.44 -19.73
N LYS A 164 15.87 1.47 -20.44
CA LYS A 164 15.27 0.14 -20.69
C LYS A 164 16.28 -1.00 -20.52
N PRO A 165 15.83 -2.26 -20.28
CA PRO A 165 16.70 -3.43 -20.24
C PRO A 165 17.47 -3.73 -21.55
N SER A 166 17.00 -3.20 -22.68
CA SER A 166 17.66 -3.25 -23.99
C SER A 166 18.85 -2.31 -24.15
N ASP A 167 18.87 -1.21 -23.39
CA ASP A 167 19.68 -0.05 -23.76
C ASP A 167 21.12 -0.20 -23.25
N PRO A 168 22.12 0.35 -23.96
CA PRO A 168 23.48 0.45 -23.42
C PRO A 168 23.51 1.40 -22.21
N VAL A 169 24.46 1.18 -21.31
CA VAL A 169 24.84 2.18 -20.30
C VAL A 169 25.93 3.06 -20.93
N THR A 170 25.72 4.38 -20.95
CA THR A 170 26.68 5.35 -21.49
C THR A 170 27.19 6.28 -20.38
N ILE A 171 28.23 7.08 -20.64
CA ILE A 171 28.75 8.02 -19.64
C ILE A 171 27.68 9.08 -19.29
N GLU A 172 26.88 9.47 -20.27
CA GLU A 172 25.77 10.41 -20.15
C GLU A 172 24.63 9.80 -19.32
N SER A 173 24.27 8.54 -19.56
CA SER A 173 23.22 7.87 -18.76
C SER A 173 23.67 7.60 -17.33
N VAL A 174 24.96 7.28 -17.09
CA VAL A 174 25.52 7.21 -15.73
C VAL A 174 25.47 8.58 -15.06
N LYS A 175 25.90 9.65 -15.75
CA LYS A 175 25.87 11.03 -15.21
C LYS A 175 24.44 11.49 -14.87
N GLN A 176 23.45 11.13 -15.68
CA GLN A 176 22.05 11.46 -15.47
C GLN A 176 21.49 10.82 -14.18
N HIS A 177 21.79 9.54 -13.94
CA HIS A 177 21.24 8.77 -12.81
C HIS A 177 22.18 8.73 -11.60
N TRP A 178 23.29 9.49 -11.61
CA TRP A 178 24.33 9.39 -10.58
C TRP A 178 23.83 9.79 -9.19
N ALA A 179 22.97 10.80 -9.10
CA ALA A 179 22.40 11.27 -7.84
C ALA A 179 21.59 10.17 -7.13
N ASP A 180 20.77 9.43 -7.88
CA ASP A 180 19.99 8.30 -7.36
C ASP A 180 20.89 7.10 -7.04
N ALA A 181 21.89 6.84 -7.89
CA ALA A 181 22.83 5.73 -7.72
C ALA A 181 23.70 5.84 -6.45
N VAL A 182 23.96 7.05 -5.96
CA VAL A 182 24.70 7.30 -4.70
C VAL A 182 23.80 7.70 -3.53
N ASN A 183 22.48 7.64 -3.68
CA ASN A 183 21.54 8.02 -2.63
C ASN A 183 21.58 7.01 -1.46
N MET A 184 21.94 7.49 -0.27
CA MET A 184 22.02 6.70 0.96
C MET A 184 20.80 6.87 1.87
N THR A 185 19.77 7.61 1.43
CA THR A 185 18.48 7.69 2.13
C THR A 185 17.85 6.29 2.19
N GLY A 186 17.52 5.81 3.39
CA GLY A 186 16.97 4.46 3.58
C GLY A 186 17.98 3.31 3.40
N ALA A 187 19.29 3.60 3.35
CA ALA A 187 20.34 2.58 3.21
C ALA A 187 20.26 1.49 4.29
N LYS A 188 20.37 0.23 3.87
CA LYS A 188 20.16 -0.95 4.72
C LYS A 188 21.48 -1.67 5.02
N HIS A 189 21.60 -2.25 6.21
CA HIS A 189 22.64 -3.24 6.48
C HIS A 189 22.30 -4.54 5.76
N VAL A 190 23.31 -5.25 5.26
CA VAL A 190 23.13 -6.56 4.63
C VAL A 190 24.04 -7.58 5.30
N GLU A 191 23.45 -8.62 5.89
CA GLU A 191 24.18 -9.63 6.66
C GLU A 191 24.97 -10.61 5.78
N LYS A 192 24.44 -10.96 4.60
CA LYS A 192 24.95 -12.05 3.77
C LYS A 192 25.06 -11.65 2.29
N LEU A 193 26.08 -12.16 1.62
CA LEU A 193 26.30 -11.94 0.18
C LEU A 193 25.17 -12.49 -0.71
N THR A 194 24.44 -13.50 -0.23
CA THR A 194 23.22 -14.02 -0.86
C THR A 194 22.17 -12.91 -1.01
N ASP A 195 22.02 -12.11 0.02
CA ASP A 195 20.91 -11.17 0.18
C ASP A 195 21.15 -9.95 -0.74
N VAL A 196 22.41 -9.53 -0.89
CA VAL A 196 22.88 -8.57 -1.93
C VAL A 196 22.52 -9.03 -3.34
N THR A 197 22.66 -10.34 -3.61
CA THR A 197 22.42 -10.91 -4.94
C THR A 197 20.92 -11.01 -5.23
N LEU A 198 20.12 -11.37 -4.23
CA LEU A 198 18.66 -11.42 -4.33
C LEU A 198 18.04 -10.02 -4.50
N ASP A 199 18.52 -9.03 -3.73
CA ASP A 199 18.18 -7.59 -3.89
C ASP A 199 18.38 -7.10 -5.33
N LEU A 200 19.56 -7.37 -5.90
CA LEU A 200 19.89 -6.96 -7.26
C LEU A 200 19.02 -7.68 -8.31
N VAL A 201 18.77 -8.98 -8.14
CA VAL A 201 17.91 -9.74 -9.07
C VAL A 201 16.46 -9.23 -9.01
N GLN A 202 15.93 -8.93 -7.82
CA GLN A 202 14.58 -8.39 -7.66
C GLN A 202 14.48 -7.00 -8.32
N LYS A 203 15.40 -6.08 -8.03
CA LYS A 203 15.43 -4.74 -8.64
C LYS A 203 15.56 -4.76 -10.16
N LEU A 204 16.26 -5.75 -10.73
CA LEU A 204 16.34 -5.96 -12.18
C LEU A 204 15.05 -6.51 -12.78
N GLN A 205 14.31 -7.38 -12.06
CA GLN A 205 12.96 -7.80 -12.47
C GLN A 205 11.99 -6.62 -12.41
N ASP A 206 12.00 -5.86 -11.31
CA ASP A 206 11.12 -4.70 -11.13
C ASP A 206 11.35 -3.65 -12.23
N PHE A 207 12.61 -3.39 -12.61
CA PHE A 207 12.94 -2.48 -13.71
C PHE A 207 12.38 -2.96 -15.06
N ASP A 208 12.51 -4.26 -15.38
CA ASP A 208 11.96 -4.86 -16.60
C ASP A 208 10.41 -4.90 -16.60
N GLU A 209 9.79 -5.14 -15.45
CA GLU A 209 8.32 -5.06 -15.26
C GLU A 209 7.80 -3.62 -15.41
N ARG A 210 8.46 -2.63 -14.79
CA ARG A 210 8.13 -1.19 -14.91
C ARG A 210 8.17 -0.74 -16.37
N VAL A 211 9.24 -1.05 -17.10
CA VAL A 211 9.40 -0.69 -18.51
C VAL A 211 8.34 -1.36 -19.40
N LYS A 212 7.96 -2.62 -19.12
CA LYS A 212 6.83 -3.30 -19.81
C LYS A 212 5.47 -2.68 -19.47
N LEU A 213 5.29 -2.11 -18.29
CA LEU A 213 4.06 -1.42 -17.91
C LEU A 213 3.96 -0.06 -18.62
N ASP A 214 5.05 0.70 -18.71
CA ASP A 214 5.07 2.03 -19.34
C ASP A 214 4.92 1.96 -20.86
N ALA A 215 5.50 0.94 -21.49
CA ALA A 215 5.27 0.63 -22.90
C ALA A 215 3.77 0.40 -23.26
N LYS A 216 2.91 0.02 -22.31
CA LYS A 216 1.46 -0.12 -22.54
C LYS A 216 0.69 1.21 -22.53
N VAL A 217 1.25 2.25 -21.91
CA VAL A 217 0.64 3.58 -21.81
C VAL A 217 1.13 4.50 -22.93
N GLY A 218 2.32 4.25 -23.46
CA GLY A 218 2.89 5.04 -24.57
C GLY A 218 3.28 6.47 -24.17
N ARG A 219 3.50 6.70 -22.88
CA ARG A 219 3.88 7.98 -22.28
C ARG A 219 4.89 7.75 -21.17
N GLU A 220 5.60 8.80 -20.78
CA GLU A 220 6.45 8.78 -19.61
C GLU A 220 5.62 8.62 -18.33
N SER A 221 6.12 7.80 -17.42
CA SER A 221 5.57 7.57 -16.09
C SER A 221 6.61 7.91 -15.04
N TYR A 222 6.16 8.46 -13.92
CA TYR A 222 6.98 8.63 -12.73
C TYR A 222 6.67 7.52 -11.73
N TRP A 223 7.73 6.93 -11.15
CA TRP A 223 7.63 5.82 -10.22
C TRP A 223 8.10 6.27 -8.84
N THR A 224 7.26 6.08 -7.83
CA THR A 224 7.56 6.41 -6.43
C THR A 224 7.32 5.24 -5.50
N THR A 225 7.91 5.33 -4.31
CA THR A 225 7.63 4.43 -3.20
C THR A 225 6.90 5.21 -2.11
N TYR A 226 5.80 4.67 -1.58
CA TYR A 226 5.03 5.27 -0.49
C TYR A 226 4.94 4.28 0.67
N ASN A 227 5.56 4.63 1.79
CA ASN A 227 5.54 3.84 3.02
C ASN A 227 4.52 4.41 4.02
N TYR A 228 3.84 3.53 4.75
CA TYR A 228 2.92 3.93 5.83
C TYR A 228 2.84 2.91 6.95
N ASN A 229 2.41 3.38 8.13
CA ASN A 229 2.13 2.58 9.31
C ASN A 229 0.89 3.11 10.06
N ALA A 230 0.52 2.45 11.16
CA ALA A 230 -0.64 2.81 11.98
C ALA A 230 -0.70 4.30 12.40
N LYS A 231 0.44 4.95 12.68
CA LYS A 231 0.50 6.37 13.05
C LYS A 231 0.01 7.28 11.91
N ASP A 232 0.31 6.93 10.67
CA ASP A 232 -0.09 7.70 9.49
C ASP A 232 -1.59 7.53 9.23
N LEU A 233 -2.11 6.31 9.47
CA LEU A 233 -3.55 6.03 9.47
C LEU A 233 -4.31 6.82 10.54
N PHE A 234 -3.79 6.90 11.77
CA PHE A 234 -4.38 7.71 12.83
C PHE A 234 -4.37 9.20 12.49
N THR A 235 -3.23 9.70 12.01
CA THR A 235 -3.05 11.11 11.61
C THR A 235 -4.06 11.49 10.53
N TYR A 236 -4.25 10.62 9.53
CA TYR A 236 -5.26 10.79 8.52
C TYR A 236 -6.68 10.71 9.08
N ALA A 237 -7.00 9.69 9.88
CA ALA A 237 -8.33 9.50 10.44
C ALA A 237 -8.80 10.71 11.27
N LEU A 238 -7.93 11.24 12.13
CA LEU A 238 -8.15 12.50 12.85
C LEU A 238 -8.24 13.70 11.90
N GLY A 239 -7.35 13.78 10.90
CA GLY A 239 -7.35 14.81 9.86
C GLY A 239 -8.62 14.87 9.01
N VAL A 240 -9.37 13.77 8.93
CA VAL A 240 -10.70 13.71 8.29
C VAL A 240 -11.86 13.63 9.29
N GLY A 241 -11.61 13.80 10.59
CA GLY A 241 -12.62 13.96 11.64
C GLY A 241 -13.16 12.68 12.28
N ALA A 242 -12.48 11.54 12.19
CA ALA A 242 -12.78 10.41 13.07
C ALA A 242 -12.52 10.83 14.53
N SER A 243 -13.33 10.35 15.48
CA SER A 243 -13.20 10.78 16.89
C SER A 243 -13.46 9.64 17.87
N VAL A 244 -12.62 9.53 18.91
CA VAL A 244 -12.84 8.61 20.04
C VAL A 244 -14.15 8.85 20.80
N ARG A 245 -14.83 9.99 20.57
CA ARG A 245 -16.20 10.25 21.05
C ARG A 245 -17.25 9.38 20.35
N ASN A 246 -16.94 8.84 19.17
CA ASN A 246 -17.72 7.86 18.44
C ASN A 246 -17.09 6.47 18.69
N PRO A 247 -17.70 5.56 19.47
CA PRO A 247 -17.11 4.24 19.72
C PRO A 247 -16.84 3.44 18.45
N SER A 248 -17.62 3.68 17.38
CA SER A 248 -17.39 3.10 16.04
C SER A 248 -16.07 3.50 15.40
N ASP A 249 -15.53 4.67 15.71
CA ASP A 249 -14.32 5.22 15.07
C ASP A 249 -13.03 4.69 15.71
N LEU A 250 -13.11 4.02 16.87
CA LEU A 250 -11.96 3.41 17.53
C LEU A 250 -11.21 2.43 16.61
N ARG A 251 -11.91 1.76 15.69
CA ARG A 251 -11.31 0.89 14.67
C ARG A 251 -10.44 1.61 13.63
N PHE A 252 -10.38 2.94 13.66
CA PHE A 252 -9.52 3.78 12.83
C PHE A 252 -8.51 4.59 13.68
N LEU A 253 -8.54 4.44 15.02
CA LEU A 253 -7.84 5.29 16.00
C LEU A 253 -7.12 4.50 17.11
N TYR A 254 -7.16 3.16 17.07
CA TYR A 254 -6.51 2.28 18.03
C TYR A 254 -6.03 0.99 17.33
N GLU A 255 -4.73 0.72 17.38
CA GLU A 255 -4.05 -0.36 16.67
C GLU A 255 -4.40 -1.74 17.21
N SER A 256 -4.72 -1.84 18.51
CA SER A 256 -5.11 -3.08 19.17
C SER A 256 -6.63 -3.32 19.16
N HIS A 257 -7.38 -2.58 18.34
CA HIS A 257 -8.78 -2.89 18.06
C HIS A 257 -8.87 -4.12 17.15
N GLU A 258 -9.70 -5.12 17.49
CA GLU A 258 -9.79 -6.40 16.75
C GLU A 258 -10.12 -6.26 15.25
N GLN A 259 -10.69 -5.12 14.85
CA GLN A 259 -11.03 -4.77 13.47
C GLN A 259 -10.31 -3.51 12.97
N PHE A 260 -9.12 -3.20 13.52
CA PHE A 260 -8.31 -2.05 13.12
C PHE A 260 -8.05 -2.06 11.60
N ALA A 261 -8.28 -0.92 10.94
CA ALA A 261 -8.16 -0.80 9.49
C ALA A 261 -7.88 0.65 9.05
N ALA A 262 -7.28 0.80 7.87
CA ALA A 262 -7.19 2.09 7.18
C ALA A 262 -8.56 2.55 6.66
N LEU A 263 -8.87 3.85 6.74
CA LEU A 263 -10.01 4.46 6.03
C LEU A 263 -9.76 4.43 4.51
N PRO A 264 -10.75 4.09 3.65
CA PRO A 264 -10.54 3.91 2.22
C PRO A 264 -9.89 5.10 1.50
N THR A 265 -10.22 6.33 1.90
CA THR A 265 -9.71 7.54 1.27
C THR A 265 -8.27 7.89 1.65
N PHE A 266 -7.66 7.23 2.66
CA PHE A 266 -6.23 7.35 2.97
C PHE A 266 -5.37 7.01 1.75
N PHE A 267 -5.77 5.97 1.01
CA PHE A 267 -5.04 5.45 -0.15
C PHE A 267 -5.00 6.41 -1.36
N ILE A 268 -5.70 7.54 -1.31
CA ILE A 268 -5.51 8.63 -2.28
C ILE A 268 -4.09 9.23 -2.17
N LEU A 269 -3.53 9.28 -0.95
CA LEU A 269 -2.26 9.97 -0.65
C LEU A 269 -1.06 9.43 -1.44
N ALA A 270 -0.96 8.09 -1.52
CA ALA A 270 0.11 7.39 -2.22
C ALA A 270 0.13 7.64 -3.75
N GLY A 271 -0.98 8.11 -4.31
CA GLY A 271 -1.16 8.36 -5.74
C GLY A 271 -1.47 9.82 -6.08
N MET A 272 -1.25 10.77 -5.16
CA MET A 272 -1.44 12.20 -5.45
C MET A 272 -0.39 12.73 -6.43
N CYS A 273 -0.82 13.55 -7.38
CA CYS A 273 0.07 14.21 -8.34
C CYS A 273 1.11 15.14 -7.69
N LEU A 274 0.89 15.61 -6.45
CA LEU A 274 1.91 16.38 -5.70
C LEU A 274 3.15 15.54 -5.36
N GLN A 275 3.06 14.20 -5.39
CA GLN A 275 4.20 13.28 -5.21
C GLN A 275 4.98 13.04 -6.52
N ALA A 276 4.53 13.59 -7.65
CA ALA A 276 5.05 13.23 -8.98
C ALA A 276 5.08 14.45 -9.95
N PRO A 277 6.26 14.91 -10.42
CA PRO A 277 6.39 16.10 -11.27
C PRO A 277 5.87 15.91 -12.72
N VAL A 278 4.99 14.93 -12.97
CA VAL A 278 4.48 14.57 -14.30
C VAL A 278 3.61 15.66 -14.93
N LEU A 279 2.83 16.39 -14.13
CA LEU A 279 1.94 17.42 -14.68
C LEU A 279 2.73 18.65 -15.16
N PRO A 280 3.67 19.24 -14.39
CA PRO A 280 4.57 20.27 -14.90
C PRO A 280 5.31 19.85 -16.17
N ALA A 281 5.83 18.61 -16.22
CA ALA A 281 6.55 18.07 -17.38
C ALA A 281 5.67 17.87 -18.63
N ALA A 282 4.37 17.60 -18.46
CA ALA A 282 3.42 17.40 -19.55
C ALA A 282 2.76 18.70 -20.06
N MET A 283 3.08 19.87 -19.50
CA MET A 283 2.50 21.13 -19.96
C MET A 283 3.02 21.52 -21.36
N PRO A 284 2.15 22.06 -22.25
CA PRO A 284 2.59 22.56 -23.56
C PRO A 284 3.65 23.68 -23.44
N PRO A 285 4.54 23.85 -24.45
CA PRO A 285 5.53 24.92 -24.46
C PRO A 285 4.93 26.31 -24.17
N GLY A 286 5.54 27.04 -23.24
CA GLY A 286 5.04 28.34 -22.78
C GLY A 286 3.92 28.28 -21.73
N LYS A 287 3.52 27.09 -21.27
CA LYS A 287 2.60 26.89 -20.14
C LYS A 287 3.35 26.28 -18.95
N HIS A 288 2.87 26.52 -17.73
CA HIS A 288 3.49 26.05 -16.49
C HIS A 288 2.43 25.65 -15.47
N ALA A 289 2.63 24.53 -14.77
CA ALA A 289 1.75 24.08 -13.69
C ALA A 289 2.55 24.04 -12.38
N ASP A 290 2.06 24.72 -11.35
CA ASP A 290 2.72 24.83 -10.05
C ASP A 290 1.70 25.05 -8.93
N PHE A 291 2.14 25.00 -7.67
CA PHE A 291 1.27 25.05 -6.50
C PHE A 291 0.45 26.36 -6.34
N THR A 292 0.82 27.44 -7.04
CA THR A 292 0.10 28.73 -7.03
C THR A 292 -1.03 28.78 -8.04
N ASN A 293 -1.00 27.95 -9.09
CA ASN A 293 -1.99 27.94 -10.17
C ASN A 293 -2.76 26.61 -10.33
N ILE A 294 -2.35 25.56 -9.61
CA ILE A 294 -3.01 24.26 -9.53
C ILE A 294 -4.21 24.28 -8.57
N LEU A 295 -5.37 23.82 -9.06
CA LEU A 295 -6.57 23.54 -8.27
C LEU A 295 -7.04 22.10 -8.51
N HIS A 296 -7.25 21.36 -7.42
CA HIS A 296 -7.78 19.99 -7.49
C HIS A 296 -9.30 20.03 -7.73
N GLY A 297 -9.77 19.58 -8.89
CA GLY A 297 -11.18 19.66 -9.29
C GLY A 297 -11.98 18.36 -9.14
N GLU A 298 -11.41 17.21 -9.50
CA GLU A 298 -12.05 15.90 -9.29
C GLU A 298 -11.08 14.83 -8.80
N GLN A 299 -11.60 13.92 -7.98
CA GLN A 299 -10.88 12.79 -7.40
C GLN A 299 -11.64 11.47 -7.64
N TYR A 300 -10.91 10.43 -8.01
CA TYR A 300 -11.41 9.05 -8.16
C TYR A 300 -10.48 8.05 -7.48
N LEU A 301 -11.04 6.98 -6.90
CA LEU A 301 -10.32 5.86 -6.31
C LEU A 301 -11.10 4.57 -6.60
N GLU A 302 -10.43 3.49 -7.01
CA GLU A 302 -11.00 2.13 -7.10
C GLU A 302 -9.99 1.08 -6.62
N PHE A 303 -10.42 0.23 -5.68
CA PHE A 303 -9.72 -0.99 -5.29
C PHE A 303 -10.02 -2.11 -6.29
N VAL A 304 -8.98 -2.79 -6.77
CA VAL A 304 -9.05 -3.83 -7.81
C VAL A 304 -8.34 -5.12 -7.42
N GLY A 305 -7.33 -5.04 -6.55
CA GLY A 305 -6.79 -6.16 -5.78
C GLY A 305 -7.53 -6.33 -4.45
N ASP A 306 -6.85 -6.92 -3.47
CA ASP A 306 -7.37 -7.04 -2.11
C ASP A 306 -7.24 -5.70 -1.35
N TYR A 307 -7.96 -5.52 -0.24
CA TYR A 307 -7.93 -4.26 0.51
C TYR A 307 -6.59 -4.12 1.27
N PRO A 308 -5.86 -2.98 1.21
CA PRO A 308 -4.53 -2.88 1.78
C PRO A 308 -4.51 -2.95 3.32
N GLY A 309 -3.36 -3.36 3.86
CA GLY A 309 -3.13 -3.56 5.30
C GLY A 309 -3.05 -2.28 6.13
N THR A 310 -2.77 -2.46 7.42
CA THR A 310 -2.59 -1.40 8.44
C THR A 310 -1.25 -0.68 8.37
N ASP A 311 -0.33 -1.24 7.59
CA ASP A 311 1.03 -0.79 7.33
C ASP A 311 1.48 -1.40 6.00
N GLY A 312 2.55 -0.85 5.42
CA GLY A 312 3.17 -1.43 4.23
C GLY A 312 3.93 -0.43 3.36
N GLU A 313 4.54 -0.97 2.30
CA GLU A 313 5.17 -0.22 1.23
C GLU A 313 4.38 -0.40 -0.07
N PHE A 314 4.03 0.70 -0.72
CA PHE A 314 3.51 0.72 -2.08
C PHE A 314 4.58 1.17 -3.07
N THR A 315 4.61 0.54 -4.25
CA THR A 315 5.18 1.14 -5.45
C THR A 315 4.05 1.81 -6.24
N THR A 316 4.09 3.13 -6.38
CA THR A 316 3.15 3.88 -7.21
C THR A 316 3.75 4.14 -8.58
N ARG A 317 2.94 3.95 -9.63
CA ARG A 317 3.15 4.54 -10.95
C ARG A 317 2.19 5.69 -11.17
N THR A 318 2.67 6.87 -11.53
CA THR A 318 1.86 8.04 -11.89
C THR A 318 2.18 8.54 -13.29
N TYR A 319 1.17 8.86 -14.10
CA TYR A 319 1.32 9.38 -15.46
C TYR A 319 0.19 10.33 -15.86
N VAL A 320 0.47 11.25 -16.78
CA VAL A 320 -0.57 12.14 -17.34
C VAL A 320 -1.36 11.40 -18.41
N ALA A 321 -2.64 11.23 -18.16
CA ALA A 321 -3.59 10.61 -19.08
C ALA A 321 -4.06 11.58 -20.17
N ASP A 322 -4.15 12.89 -19.88
CA ASP A 322 -4.40 13.93 -20.89
C ASP A 322 -4.12 15.35 -20.36
N VAL A 323 -4.01 16.33 -21.27
CA VAL A 323 -3.98 17.77 -20.93
C VAL A 323 -4.97 18.52 -21.81
N LEU A 324 -6.11 18.91 -21.22
CA LEU A 324 -7.24 19.50 -21.93
C LEU A 324 -7.18 21.03 -21.93
N ASP A 325 -7.52 21.66 -23.04
CA ASP A 325 -7.66 23.12 -23.14
C ASP A 325 -9.10 23.55 -22.80
N LYS A 326 -9.27 24.49 -21.87
CA LYS A 326 -10.55 25.11 -21.48
C LYS A 326 -10.59 26.62 -21.76
N GLY A 327 -9.72 27.13 -22.64
CA GLY A 327 -9.66 28.52 -23.06
C GLY A 327 -8.83 29.39 -22.13
N THR A 328 -9.23 29.54 -20.87
CA THR A 328 -8.49 30.32 -19.85
C THR A 328 -7.75 29.45 -18.83
N ALA A 329 -7.98 28.13 -18.83
CA ALA A 329 -7.30 27.17 -17.97
C ALA A 329 -6.99 25.87 -18.74
N ALA A 330 -6.01 25.11 -18.25
CA ALA A 330 -5.81 23.73 -18.64
C ALA A 330 -6.49 22.77 -17.64
N ILE A 331 -6.72 21.51 -18.03
CA ILE A 331 -6.98 20.41 -17.08
C ILE A 331 -6.03 19.25 -17.37
N GLY A 332 -5.12 18.98 -16.46
CA GLY A 332 -4.37 17.73 -16.42
C GLY A 332 -5.23 16.60 -15.86
N ILE A 333 -5.44 15.54 -16.63
CA ILE A 333 -5.95 14.27 -16.11
C ILE A 333 -4.74 13.43 -15.72
N VAL A 334 -4.56 13.15 -14.44
CA VAL A 334 -3.45 12.36 -13.92
C VAL A 334 -3.99 11.02 -13.43
N ASN A 335 -3.43 9.91 -13.89
CA ASN A 335 -3.70 8.57 -13.37
C ASN A 335 -2.56 8.15 -12.45
N SER A 336 -2.88 7.45 -11.37
CA SER A 336 -1.89 6.65 -10.63
C SER A 336 -2.39 5.22 -10.43
N GLU A 337 -1.51 4.26 -10.67
CA GLU A 337 -1.72 2.82 -10.46
C GLU A 337 -0.79 2.37 -9.33
N VAL A 338 -1.34 1.79 -8.27
CA VAL A 338 -0.60 1.55 -7.03
C VAL A 338 -0.48 0.05 -6.73
N TYR A 339 0.76 -0.39 -6.56
CA TYR A 339 1.15 -1.79 -6.47
C TYR A 339 1.71 -2.14 -5.09
N GLN A 340 1.42 -3.36 -4.63
CA GLN A 340 2.01 -3.99 -3.45
C GLN A 340 2.42 -5.40 -3.86
N ASP A 341 3.64 -5.85 -3.52
CA ASP A 341 4.19 -7.15 -3.93
C ASP A 341 4.05 -7.44 -5.44
N ARG A 342 4.25 -6.40 -6.27
CA ARG A 342 4.02 -6.33 -7.73
C ARG A 342 2.56 -6.48 -8.20
N GLN A 343 1.62 -6.77 -7.32
CA GLN A 343 0.20 -6.84 -7.66
C GLN A 343 -0.45 -5.45 -7.65
N LEU A 344 -1.32 -5.17 -8.63
CA LEU A 344 -2.06 -3.91 -8.69
C LEU A 344 -3.20 -3.92 -7.66
N VAL A 345 -3.09 -3.08 -6.63
CA VAL A 345 -4.03 -3.06 -5.51
C VAL A 345 -5.18 -2.08 -5.78
N TYR A 346 -4.87 -0.87 -6.22
CA TYR A 346 -5.87 0.16 -6.53
C TYR A 346 -5.39 1.13 -7.61
N ARG A 347 -6.36 1.88 -8.15
CA ARG A 347 -6.13 3.00 -9.06
C ARG A 347 -6.71 4.28 -8.48
N THR A 348 -6.09 5.41 -8.81
CA THR A 348 -6.64 6.75 -8.57
C THR A 348 -6.55 7.58 -9.85
N GLN A 349 -7.49 8.51 -10.03
CA GLN A 349 -7.44 9.51 -11.10
C GLN A 349 -7.79 10.88 -10.52
N GLN A 350 -6.99 11.88 -10.87
CA GLN A 350 -7.14 13.26 -10.43
C GLN A 350 -7.33 14.18 -11.64
N HIS A 351 -8.24 15.14 -11.53
CA HIS A 351 -8.47 16.18 -12.54
C HIS A 351 -7.99 17.50 -11.95
N ILE A 352 -6.83 17.95 -12.45
CA ILE A 352 -6.10 19.10 -11.93
C ILE A 352 -6.30 20.28 -12.89
N PHE A 353 -7.02 21.29 -12.44
CA PHE A 353 -7.21 22.54 -13.16
C PHE A 353 -5.97 23.40 -13.00
N VAL A 354 -5.46 23.97 -14.10
CA VAL A 354 -4.27 24.84 -14.08
C VAL A 354 -4.69 26.22 -14.58
N VAL A 355 -4.83 27.16 -13.65
CA VAL A 355 -5.43 28.49 -13.86
C VAL A 355 -4.51 29.37 -14.71
N GLY A 356 -5.09 30.07 -15.69
CA GLY A 356 -4.36 30.92 -16.65
C GLY A 356 -3.72 30.16 -17.82
N GLN A 357 -3.58 28.83 -17.73
CA GLN A 357 -2.77 28.03 -18.67
C GLN A 357 -3.52 27.52 -19.90
N GLY A 358 -4.76 27.95 -20.13
CA GLY A 358 -5.52 27.60 -21.34
C GLY A 358 -5.02 28.33 -22.60
N GLY A 359 -5.69 28.10 -23.73
CA GLY A 359 -5.46 28.86 -24.97
C GLY A 359 -4.21 28.42 -25.73
N PHE A 360 -3.94 27.11 -25.73
CA PHE A 360 -2.87 26.46 -26.48
C PHE A 360 -3.41 25.64 -27.69
N GLY A 361 -4.72 25.63 -27.90
CA GLY A 361 -5.37 24.93 -29.02
C GLY A 361 -5.56 23.43 -28.77
N GLY A 362 -5.41 22.98 -27.52
CA GLY A 362 -5.47 21.56 -27.15
C GLY A 362 -6.86 20.93 -27.23
N PRO A 363 -6.95 19.60 -27.05
CA PRO A 363 -8.22 18.89 -27.07
C PRO A 363 -9.12 19.39 -25.93
N ARG A 364 -10.40 19.64 -26.22
CA ARG A 364 -11.39 20.04 -25.20
C ARG A 364 -11.94 18.84 -24.40
N ALA A 365 -11.65 17.62 -24.84
CA ALA A 365 -12.14 16.36 -24.29
C ALA A 365 -11.09 15.25 -24.48
N SER A 366 -10.89 14.41 -23.46
CA SER A 366 -10.00 13.23 -23.54
C SER A 366 -10.72 11.99 -24.06
N ALA A 367 -9.96 11.08 -24.69
CA ALA A 367 -10.33 9.68 -24.93
C ALA A 367 -9.50 8.67 -24.10
N ALA A 368 -8.52 9.13 -23.32
CA ALA A 368 -7.61 8.31 -22.50
C ALA A 368 -8.08 8.17 -21.03
N ALA A 369 -9.25 8.73 -20.70
CA ALA A 369 -9.97 8.42 -19.47
C ALA A 369 -10.88 7.17 -19.67
N VAL A 370 -11.23 6.48 -18.58
CA VAL A 370 -11.74 5.09 -18.63
C VAL A 370 -13.16 5.03 -19.24
N PRO A 371 -13.38 4.28 -20.34
CA PRO A 371 -14.64 4.30 -21.09
C PRO A 371 -15.70 3.31 -20.58
N VAL A 372 -16.97 3.64 -20.80
CA VAL A 372 -18.08 2.67 -20.87
C VAL A 372 -18.18 2.06 -22.28
N GLN A 373 -18.75 0.87 -22.38
CA GLN A 373 -18.86 0.10 -23.63
C GLN A 373 -20.34 -0.13 -24.00
N PRO A 374 -20.72 -0.09 -25.29
CA PRO A 374 -22.09 -0.39 -25.72
C PRO A 374 -22.44 -1.86 -25.44
N VAL A 375 -23.74 -2.18 -25.47
CA VAL A 375 -24.21 -3.57 -25.34
C VAL A 375 -24.06 -4.36 -26.64
N PRO A 376 -23.88 -5.69 -26.57
CA PRO A 376 -23.79 -6.55 -27.76
C PRO A 376 -25.03 -6.48 -28.66
N LYS A 377 -24.85 -6.43 -29.98
CA LYS A 377 -25.94 -6.41 -30.97
C LYS A 377 -26.54 -7.81 -31.23
N ARG A 378 -26.91 -8.51 -30.15
CA ARG A 378 -27.52 -9.86 -30.16
C ARG A 378 -28.62 -9.97 -29.09
N LYS A 379 -29.35 -11.07 -29.03
CA LYS A 379 -30.30 -11.31 -27.92
C LYS A 379 -29.55 -11.45 -26.57
N PRO A 380 -30.14 -10.99 -25.45
CA PRO A 380 -29.59 -11.19 -24.12
C PRO A 380 -29.63 -12.67 -23.72
N ASP A 381 -28.70 -13.06 -22.85
CA ASP A 381 -28.55 -14.40 -22.28
C ASP A 381 -29.39 -14.58 -21.01
N ALA A 382 -29.77 -13.48 -20.34
CA ALA A 382 -30.71 -13.48 -19.23
C ALA A 382 -31.55 -12.18 -19.20
N VAL A 383 -32.78 -12.28 -18.68
CA VAL A 383 -33.71 -11.16 -18.50
C VAL A 383 -34.40 -11.27 -17.14
N VAL A 384 -34.50 -10.16 -16.40
CA VAL A 384 -35.13 -10.09 -15.07
C VAL A 384 -36.12 -8.92 -15.01
N GLU A 385 -37.28 -9.10 -14.38
CA GLU A 385 -38.34 -8.08 -14.27
C GLU A 385 -38.65 -7.70 -12.81
N GLN A 386 -38.86 -6.41 -12.50
CA GLN A 386 -39.21 -5.93 -11.15
C GLN A 386 -39.98 -4.59 -11.16
N THR A 387 -41.06 -4.45 -10.38
CA THR A 387 -41.96 -3.27 -10.34
C THR A 387 -41.71 -2.34 -9.14
N THR A 388 -42.18 -1.08 -9.21
CA THR A 388 -41.91 0.04 -8.25
C THR A 388 -43.19 0.66 -7.64
N ALA A 389 -43.11 1.53 -6.61
CA ALA A 389 -44.25 2.03 -5.80
C ALA A 389 -44.30 3.59 -5.61
N GLU A 390 -45.47 4.16 -5.28
CA GLU A 390 -46.07 5.33 -5.97
C GLU A 390 -45.92 6.80 -5.48
N ASP A 391 -45.56 7.12 -4.24
CA ASP A 391 -45.89 8.44 -3.62
C ASP A 391 -44.73 9.45 -3.35
N GLN A 392 -44.93 10.76 -3.66
CA GLN A 392 -43.90 11.85 -3.56
C GLN A 392 -44.43 13.31 -3.44
N ALA A 393 -43.60 14.24 -2.88
CA ALA A 393 -43.61 15.72 -3.09
C ALA A 393 -42.34 16.45 -2.51
N ALA A 394 -42.19 17.78 -2.63
CA ALA A 394 -41.40 18.52 -3.64
C ALA A 394 -40.97 19.96 -3.16
N ILE A 395 -40.41 20.82 -4.05
CA ILE A 395 -40.23 22.31 -3.97
C ILE A 395 -39.02 22.86 -3.12
N TYR A 396 -38.58 24.13 -3.26
CA TYR A 396 -37.58 24.68 -4.22
C TYR A 396 -37.26 26.21 -4.00
N ARG A 397 -35.98 26.64 -3.88
CA ARG A 397 -35.40 27.92 -4.42
C ARG A 397 -33.84 28.00 -4.26
N PHE A 398 -33.15 29.00 -4.85
CA PHE A 398 -31.74 28.89 -5.35
C PHE A 398 -30.83 30.16 -5.29
N GLN A 399 -29.49 29.99 -5.40
CA GLN A 399 -28.54 30.87 -6.17
C GLN A 399 -27.21 30.16 -6.61
N HIS A 400 -26.20 30.87 -7.20
CA HIS A 400 -25.05 30.33 -7.99
C HIS A 400 -23.72 31.14 -7.87
N ILE A 401 -22.53 30.58 -8.22
CA ILE A 401 -21.31 31.35 -8.64
C ILE A 401 -20.42 30.61 -9.67
N PHE A 402 -20.01 31.30 -10.75
CA PHE A 402 -18.85 31.07 -11.67
C PHE A 402 -18.25 32.42 -12.15
N VAL A 403 -17.07 32.41 -12.79
CA VAL A 403 -16.26 33.58 -13.20
C VAL A 403 -16.91 34.44 -14.32
N VAL A 404 -16.60 35.74 -14.33
CA VAL A 404 -17.17 36.77 -15.23
C VAL A 404 -16.32 37.00 -16.48
N GLY A 405 -16.97 37.30 -17.63
CA GLY A 405 -16.35 38.02 -18.75
C GLY A 405 -16.11 37.25 -20.07
N GLN A 406 -16.35 35.94 -20.13
CA GLN A 406 -16.08 35.13 -21.34
C GLN A 406 -17.17 34.08 -21.63
N GLY A 407 -17.79 34.15 -22.81
CA GLY A 407 -18.79 33.18 -23.28
C GLY A 407 -19.38 33.54 -24.64
N GLY A 408 -19.71 32.55 -25.47
CA GLY A 408 -20.33 32.77 -26.80
C GLY A 408 -19.98 31.76 -27.91
N PHE A 409 -19.15 30.75 -27.65
CA PHE A 409 -18.41 29.99 -28.68
C PHE A 409 -18.96 28.60 -29.06
N GLY A 410 -20.26 28.33 -28.85
CA GLY A 410 -21.01 27.24 -29.51
C GLY A 410 -20.61 25.75 -29.30
N GLY A 411 -19.53 25.44 -28.59
CA GLY A 411 -18.98 24.07 -28.50
C GLY A 411 -19.72 23.11 -27.55
N PRO A 412 -19.61 21.78 -27.76
CA PRO A 412 -20.22 20.77 -26.89
C PRO A 412 -19.61 20.76 -25.48
N ARG A 413 -20.45 20.44 -24.48
CA ARG A 413 -20.16 20.68 -23.05
C ARG A 413 -19.60 19.49 -22.25
N ALA A 414 -19.48 18.30 -22.83
CA ALA A 414 -19.03 17.08 -22.14
C ALA A 414 -18.06 16.23 -22.99
N SER A 415 -17.25 15.39 -22.32
CA SER A 415 -16.46 14.32 -22.97
C SER A 415 -17.17 12.98 -22.82
N ALA A 416 -17.05 12.11 -23.83
CA ALA A 416 -17.56 10.75 -23.79
C ALA A 416 -16.74 9.77 -22.92
N ALA A 417 -15.52 10.14 -22.48
CA ALA A 417 -14.62 9.25 -21.74
C ALA A 417 -14.25 9.72 -20.32
N ALA A 418 -14.66 10.91 -19.88
CA ALA A 418 -14.47 11.32 -18.49
C ALA A 418 -15.41 10.50 -17.59
N VAL A 419 -14.89 9.82 -16.56
CA VAL A 419 -15.70 9.03 -15.62
C VAL A 419 -16.75 9.95 -14.97
N PRO A 420 -18.04 9.84 -15.34
CA PRO A 420 -19.00 10.88 -15.02
C PRO A 420 -19.45 10.74 -13.57
N VAL A 421 -19.36 11.85 -12.83
CA VAL A 421 -20.07 12.03 -11.57
C VAL A 421 -21.58 11.89 -11.86
N GLN A 422 -22.35 11.20 -11.00
CA GLN A 422 -23.67 10.65 -11.33
C GLN A 422 -24.82 11.33 -10.57
N PRO A 423 -25.91 11.79 -11.25
CA PRO A 423 -27.08 12.45 -10.66
C PRO A 423 -27.50 11.93 -9.29
N VAL A 424 -27.67 12.80 -8.29
CA VAL A 424 -28.38 12.43 -7.06
C VAL A 424 -29.84 12.14 -7.40
N PRO A 425 -30.45 11.10 -6.79
CA PRO A 425 -31.87 10.82 -6.96
C PRO A 425 -32.75 12.01 -6.61
N LYS A 426 -33.77 12.30 -7.43
CA LYS A 426 -34.68 13.45 -7.26
C LYS A 426 -35.79 13.16 -6.25
N ARG A 427 -35.36 12.77 -5.06
CA ARG A 427 -36.17 12.38 -3.90
C ARG A 427 -35.43 12.86 -2.64
N LYS A 428 -36.06 12.80 -1.47
CA LYS A 428 -35.38 13.12 -0.21
C LYS A 428 -34.17 12.18 0.02
N PRO A 429 -33.10 12.63 0.69
CA PRO A 429 -32.02 11.75 1.12
C PRO A 429 -32.56 10.63 2.01
N ASP A 430 -32.01 9.42 1.86
CA ASP A 430 -32.27 8.28 2.76
C ASP A 430 -31.52 8.43 4.10
N ALA A 431 -30.46 9.24 4.11
CA ALA A 431 -29.76 9.64 5.30
C ALA A 431 -29.12 11.01 5.15
N VAL A 432 -28.97 11.71 6.28
CA VAL A 432 -28.17 12.92 6.40
C VAL A 432 -27.30 12.77 7.64
N VAL A 433 -26.01 13.10 7.54
CA VAL A 433 -25.07 13.17 8.66
C VAL A 433 -24.44 14.55 8.68
N GLU A 434 -24.50 15.22 9.82
CA GLU A 434 -23.83 16.50 10.04
C GLU A 434 -22.60 16.30 10.93
N GLN A 435 -21.46 16.89 10.54
CA GLN A 435 -20.29 16.98 11.42
C GLN A 435 -19.59 18.33 11.27
N THR A 436 -19.40 19.03 12.39
CA THR A 436 -18.58 20.25 12.46
C THR A 436 -17.10 19.88 12.36
N THR A 437 -16.39 20.52 11.43
CA THR A 437 -14.92 20.44 11.32
C THR A 437 -14.27 21.25 12.43
N ALA A 438 -13.11 20.84 12.92
CA ALA A 438 -12.35 21.66 13.87
C ALA A 438 -11.78 22.94 13.21
N GLU A 439 -11.44 23.96 14.00
CA GLU A 439 -10.80 25.18 13.47
C GLU A 439 -9.37 24.91 12.97
N ASP A 440 -8.70 23.91 13.55
CA ASP A 440 -7.38 23.41 13.15
C ASP A 440 -7.44 22.21 12.17
N GLN A 441 -8.62 21.86 11.64
CA GLN A 441 -8.81 20.66 10.81
C GLN A 441 -7.85 20.58 9.61
N ALA A 442 -7.53 21.73 8.99
CA ALA A 442 -6.57 21.81 7.88
C ALA A 442 -5.11 21.65 8.36
N ALA A 443 -4.79 22.14 9.56
CA ALA A 443 -3.48 21.99 10.20
C ALA A 443 -3.21 20.54 10.64
N ILE A 444 -4.25 19.79 11.03
CA ILE A 444 -4.16 18.34 11.26
C ILE A 444 -4.05 17.60 9.92
N TYR A 445 -4.97 17.84 8.97
CA TYR A 445 -5.02 17.06 7.72
C TYR A 445 -3.73 17.16 6.89
N ARG A 446 -3.11 18.34 6.80
CA ARG A 446 -1.85 18.53 6.04
C ARG A 446 -0.70 17.63 6.51
N LEU A 447 -0.73 17.16 7.76
CA LEU A 447 0.27 16.21 8.27
C LEU A 447 0.22 14.85 7.56
N SER A 448 -0.86 14.55 6.82
CA SER A 448 -0.98 13.37 5.97
C SER A 448 -0.33 13.54 4.58
N GLY A 449 0.23 14.71 4.26
CA GLY A 449 1.11 14.91 3.10
C GLY A 449 0.80 16.11 2.20
N ASP A 450 -0.43 16.64 2.19
CA ASP A 450 -0.74 17.86 1.43
C ASP A 450 -0.38 19.11 2.24
N LEU A 451 0.90 19.48 2.14
CA LEU A 451 1.51 20.59 2.88
C LEU A 451 1.22 21.98 2.29
N ASN A 452 0.41 22.11 1.22
CA ASN A 452 0.22 23.36 0.49
C ASN A 452 -0.13 24.55 1.42
N PRO A 453 0.62 25.68 1.38
CA PRO A 453 0.43 26.81 2.28
C PRO A 453 -0.96 27.47 2.18
N LEU A 454 -1.70 27.32 1.07
CA LEU A 454 -3.11 27.73 0.93
C LEU A 454 -4.01 27.25 2.09
N HIS A 455 -3.65 26.13 2.72
CA HIS A 455 -4.41 25.49 3.79
C HIS A 455 -3.97 25.89 5.21
N ILE A 456 -3.00 26.80 5.37
CA ILE A 456 -2.54 27.25 6.70
C ILE A 456 -2.02 28.70 6.79
N ASP A 457 -1.46 29.26 5.72
CA ASP A 457 -0.92 30.64 5.69
C ASP A 457 -1.99 31.63 5.17
N PRO A 458 -2.46 32.59 6.01
CA PRO A 458 -3.42 33.60 5.58
C PRO A 458 -2.92 34.50 4.45
N SER A 459 -1.60 34.70 4.34
CA SER A 459 -0.97 35.54 3.32
C SER A 459 -1.09 34.89 1.94
N VAL A 460 -0.81 33.58 1.85
CA VAL A 460 -0.96 32.81 0.61
C VAL A 460 -2.44 32.61 0.27
N ALA A 461 -3.29 32.31 1.26
CA ALA A 461 -4.72 32.21 1.05
C ALA A 461 -5.31 33.53 0.48
N GLY A 462 -4.92 34.68 1.06
CA GLY A 462 -5.30 36.01 0.57
C GLY A 462 -4.81 36.30 -0.84
N ALA A 463 -3.54 35.98 -1.15
CA ALA A 463 -2.98 36.13 -2.49
C ALA A 463 -3.69 35.26 -3.54
N MET A 464 -4.22 34.09 -3.14
CA MET A 464 -5.03 33.20 -3.98
C MET A 464 -6.53 33.54 -3.97
N GLY A 465 -6.93 34.68 -3.38
CA GLY A 465 -8.32 35.17 -3.41
C GLY A 465 -9.26 34.60 -2.34
N HIS A 466 -8.73 33.95 -1.30
CA HIS A 466 -9.50 33.41 -0.17
C HIS A 466 -9.35 34.29 1.09
N PRO A 467 -10.44 34.64 1.79
CA PRO A 467 -10.40 35.58 2.92
C PRO A 467 -9.75 35.01 4.20
N LYS A 468 -9.56 33.69 4.26
CA LYS A 468 -8.76 32.96 5.25
C LYS A 468 -8.37 31.59 4.68
N PRO A 469 -7.41 30.86 5.27
CA PRO A 469 -7.05 29.51 4.81
C PRO A 469 -8.26 28.58 4.70
N ILE A 470 -8.28 27.79 3.62
CA ILE A 470 -9.39 26.88 3.30
C ILE A 470 -9.06 25.45 3.71
N LEU A 471 -10.07 24.64 4.00
CA LEU A 471 -9.89 23.21 4.24
C LEU A 471 -9.62 22.48 2.92
N HIS A 472 -8.71 21.50 2.93
CA HIS A 472 -8.43 20.64 1.79
C HIS A 472 -9.70 19.95 1.29
N GLY A 473 -9.95 19.98 -0.03
CA GLY A 473 -11.09 19.25 -0.62
C GLY A 473 -11.06 17.75 -0.32
N LEU A 474 -9.86 17.16 -0.28
CA LEU A 474 -9.65 15.76 0.12
C LEU A 474 -9.96 15.49 1.60
N SER A 475 -9.77 16.46 2.51
CA SER A 475 -10.22 16.33 3.90
C SER A 475 -11.74 16.22 3.95
N SER A 476 -12.44 17.14 3.29
CA SER A 476 -13.91 17.10 3.18
C SER A 476 -14.42 15.81 2.52
N LEU A 477 -13.70 15.27 1.52
CA LEU A 477 -14.01 13.96 0.94
C LEU A 477 -13.83 12.82 1.96
N GLY A 478 -12.81 12.89 2.81
CA GLY A 478 -12.59 11.95 3.91
C GLY A 478 -13.73 11.94 4.93
N PHE A 479 -14.23 13.11 5.34
CA PHE A 479 -15.43 13.23 6.17
C PHE A 479 -16.62 12.51 5.52
N SER A 480 -16.98 12.91 4.28
CA SER A 480 -18.15 12.38 3.59
C SER A 480 -18.05 10.88 3.31
N ALA A 481 -16.86 10.39 2.99
CA ALA A 481 -16.60 8.97 2.81
C ALA A 481 -16.74 8.18 4.12
N ARG A 482 -16.28 8.70 5.27
CA ARG A 482 -16.54 8.08 6.58
C ARG A 482 -18.04 8.09 6.89
N HIS A 483 -18.76 9.18 6.64
CA HIS A 483 -20.21 9.24 6.88
C HIS A 483 -20.96 8.14 6.12
N VAL A 484 -20.63 7.91 4.84
CA VAL A 484 -21.20 6.80 4.07
C VAL A 484 -20.74 5.43 4.56
N LEU A 485 -19.43 5.28 4.85
CA LEU A 485 -18.86 4.04 5.37
C LEU A 485 -19.56 3.59 6.66
N ALA A 486 -19.75 4.52 7.60
CA ALA A 486 -20.49 4.27 8.84
C ALA A 486 -21.98 3.98 8.58
N LYS A 487 -22.65 4.73 7.70
CA LYS A 487 -24.10 4.59 7.47
C LYS A 487 -24.51 3.36 6.66
N TYR A 488 -23.74 2.99 5.63
CA TYR A 488 -24.10 1.93 4.67
C TYR A 488 -23.03 0.84 4.52
N GLY A 489 -21.76 1.17 4.70
CA GLY A 489 -20.64 0.19 4.63
C GLY A 489 -20.47 -0.67 5.89
N GLY A 490 -21.35 -0.58 6.88
CA GLY A 490 -21.22 -1.27 8.18
C GLY A 490 -20.04 -0.78 9.02
N ASN A 491 -19.55 0.43 8.73
CA ASN A 491 -18.26 0.98 9.14
C ASN A 491 -17.04 0.11 8.79
N ASP A 492 -17.14 -0.77 7.78
CA ASP A 492 -16.09 -1.73 7.43
C ASP A 492 -15.45 -1.42 6.06
N PRO A 493 -14.17 -0.97 6.02
CA PRO A 493 -13.55 -0.44 4.81
C PRO A 493 -13.56 -1.39 3.60
N GLN A 494 -13.50 -2.69 3.84
CA GLN A 494 -13.52 -3.73 2.80
C GLN A 494 -14.82 -3.72 1.96
N ASN A 495 -15.89 -3.10 2.44
CA ASN A 495 -17.15 -2.96 1.69
C ASN A 495 -17.13 -1.81 0.65
N VAL A 496 -16.08 -0.99 0.59
CA VAL A 496 -15.95 0.14 -0.33
C VAL A 496 -15.08 -0.25 -1.54
N ARG A 497 -15.71 -0.44 -2.70
CA ARG A 497 -14.94 -0.69 -3.95
C ARG A 497 -14.37 0.58 -4.56
N ALA A 498 -15.15 1.65 -4.66
CA ALA A 498 -14.72 2.87 -5.36
C ALA A 498 -15.42 4.14 -4.87
N VAL A 499 -14.72 5.27 -5.01
CA VAL A 499 -15.15 6.62 -4.65
C VAL A 499 -14.91 7.57 -5.82
N LYS A 500 -15.92 8.35 -6.23
CA LYS A 500 -15.78 9.45 -7.20
C LYS A 500 -16.38 10.73 -6.64
N ALA A 501 -15.62 11.83 -6.68
CA ALA A 501 -16.07 13.14 -6.22
C ALA A 501 -15.58 14.28 -7.15
N ARG A 502 -16.30 15.40 -7.12
CA ARG A 502 -15.89 16.70 -7.66
C ARG A 502 -15.99 17.75 -6.55
N PHE A 503 -15.05 18.69 -6.55
CA PHE A 503 -14.98 19.82 -5.63
C PHE A 503 -15.63 21.04 -6.28
N ASN A 504 -16.59 21.66 -5.60
CA ASN A 504 -17.46 22.72 -6.13
C ASN A 504 -17.24 24.07 -5.43
N LYS A 505 -17.13 24.06 -4.10
CA LYS A 505 -16.98 25.26 -3.24
C LYS A 505 -16.06 24.94 -2.08
N THR A 506 -15.29 25.94 -1.64
CA THR A 506 -14.31 25.82 -0.56
C THR A 506 -14.99 25.74 0.80
N VAL A 507 -14.64 24.71 1.58
CA VAL A 507 -14.96 24.62 3.00
C VAL A 507 -13.93 25.43 3.79
N LEU A 508 -14.36 26.10 4.84
CA LEU A 508 -13.48 26.78 5.79
C LEU A 508 -13.39 25.94 7.07
N PRO A 509 -12.21 25.81 7.71
CA PRO A 509 -12.12 25.18 9.03
C PRO A 509 -13.06 25.85 10.04
N GLY A 510 -13.66 25.03 10.92
CA GLY A 510 -14.75 25.40 11.83
C GLY A 510 -16.17 25.25 11.26
N GLN A 511 -16.33 25.03 9.95
CA GLN A 511 -17.66 24.87 9.33
C GLN A 511 -18.23 23.45 9.46
N THR A 512 -19.56 23.34 9.33
CA THR A 512 -20.31 22.09 9.47
C THR A 512 -20.63 21.45 8.13
N LEU A 513 -20.12 20.24 7.91
CA LEU A 513 -20.37 19.44 6.72
C LEU A 513 -21.67 18.65 6.89
N VAL A 514 -22.63 18.89 6.00
CA VAL A 514 -23.92 18.18 5.92
C VAL A 514 -23.82 17.19 4.75
N THR A 515 -23.59 15.92 5.05
CA THR A 515 -23.51 14.84 4.06
C THR A 515 -24.87 14.20 3.87
N GLU A 516 -25.55 14.58 2.80
CA GLU A 516 -26.80 13.97 2.34
C GLU A 516 -26.48 12.73 1.50
N MET A 517 -27.26 11.65 1.66
CA MET A 517 -27.00 10.34 1.05
C MET A 517 -28.28 9.69 0.51
N TRP A 518 -28.17 8.96 -0.60
CA TRP A 518 -29.24 8.20 -1.24
C TRP A 518 -28.73 6.81 -1.64
N LEU A 519 -29.49 5.77 -1.32
CA LEU A 519 -29.17 4.37 -1.58
C LEU A 519 -29.89 3.89 -2.85
N GLU A 520 -29.12 3.49 -3.86
CA GLU A 520 -29.60 3.01 -5.16
C GLU A 520 -28.98 1.62 -5.45
N GLY A 521 -29.67 0.57 -5.01
CA GLY A 521 -29.29 -0.84 -5.18
C GLY A 521 -28.03 -1.25 -4.39
N LYS A 522 -26.86 -0.93 -4.95
CA LYS A 522 -25.53 -1.08 -4.30
C LYS A 522 -24.72 0.23 -4.30
N ARG A 523 -25.25 1.33 -4.84
CA ARG A 523 -24.55 2.61 -4.88
C ARG A 523 -25.13 3.58 -3.85
N VAL A 524 -24.26 4.26 -3.13
CA VAL A 524 -24.61 5.44 -2.36
C VAL A 524 -24.27 6.66 -3.21
N HIS A 525 -25.30 7.42 -3.60
CA HIS A 525 -25.09 8.78 -4.07
C HIS A 525 -24.99 9.68 -2.83
N PHE A 526 -24.12 10.68 -2.84
CA PHE A 526 -23.97 11.64 -1.75
C PHE A 526 -23.75 13.06 -2.27
N GLN A 527 -24.07 14.07 -1.47
CA GLN A 527 -23.53 15.41 -1.64
C GLN A 527 -23.18 15.99 -0.28
N THR A 528 -22.24 16.93 -0.24
CA THR A 528 -21.82 17.57 1.01
C THR A 528 -22.00 19.07 0.93
N LYS A 529 -22.93 19.58 1.73
CA LYS A 529 -23.21 21.01 1.89
C LYS A 529 -22.46 21.58 3.09
N ILE A 530 -22.21 22.87 3.06
CA ILE A 530 -21.76 23.68 4.20
C ILE A 530 -23.03 24.19 4.91
N LYS A 531 -23.25 23.82 6.17
CA LYS A 531 -24.50 24.13 6.90
C LYS A 531 -24.75 25.63 7.03
N GLU A 532 -23.68 26.39 7.24
CA GLU A 532 -23.70 27.81 7.55
C GLU A 532 -24.12 28.70 6.36
N ASN A 533 -24.10 28.17 5.13
CA ASN A 533 -24.45 28.94 3.93
C ASN A 533 -25.18 28.14 2.82
N GLY A 534 -25.47 26.85 3.05
CA GLY A 534 -26.17 25.96 2.12
C GLY A 534 -25.39 25.54 0.87
N ASN A 535 -24.16 26.04 0.64
CA ASN A 535 -23.39 25.74 -0.56
C ASN A 535 -22.96 24.27 -0.61
N VAL A 536 -23.10 23.66 -1.79
CA VAL A 536 -22.58 22.32 -2.06
C VAL A 536 -21.06 22.40 -2.27
N ALA A 537 -20.28 21.92 -1.30
CA ALA A 537 -18.82 21.84 -1.34
C ALA A 537 -18.34 20.64 -2.17
N ILE A 538 -18.94 19.46 -1.94
CA ILE A 538 -18.73 18.26 -2.75
C ILE A 538 -20.05 17.96 -3.47
N GLY A 539 -20.01 18.17 -4.78
CA GLY A 539 -21.16 18.16 -5.68
C GLY A 539 -20.67 17.91 -7.11
N ALA A 540 -21.57 17.53 -8.03
CA ALA A 540 -21.33 17.91 -9.42
C ALA A 540 -21.77 19.38 -9.58
N THR A 541 -21.28 20.03 -10.62
CA THR A 541 -21.77 21.37 -10.95
C THR A 541 -23.15 21.28 -11.59
N ARG A 542 -24.13 21.98 -11.02
CA ARG A 542 -25.29 22.46 -11.77
C ARG A 542 -24.81 23.19 -13.03
N ASP A 543 -25.50 23.02 -14.16
CA ASP A 543 -25.03 23.44 -15.48
C ASP A 543 -24.48 24.89 -15.50
N GLY A 544 -23.37 25.08 -16.21
CA GLY A 544 -22.45 26.22 -16.03
C GLY A 544 -23.09 27.59 -16.16
N ALA A 545 -23.37 28.23 -15.01
CA ALA A 545 -23.93 29.58 -14.89
C ALA A 545 -23.22 30.38 -13.76
N ALA A 546 -23.14 31.69 -13.96
CA ALA A 546 -22.18 32.63 -13.36
C ALA A 546 -22.46 33.07 -11.91
N GLY A 547 -21.75 34.11 -11.47
CA GLY A 547 -21.80 34.75 -10.13
C GLY A 547 -23.19 35.11 -9.59
N ALA A 548 -23.27 35.23 -8.28
CA ALA A 548 -24.31 35.94 -7.54
C ALA A 548 -23.63 36.83 -6.49
N ASP A 549 -24.04 38.10 -6.47
CA ASP A 549 -23.67 39.10 -5.48
C ASP A 549 -24.66 39.06 -4.29
N ALA A 550 -24.31 39.68 -3.17
CA ALA A 550 -24.93 39.44 -1.87
C ALA A 550 -26.21 40.26 -1.57
N ARG A 551 -27.10 39.70 -0.72
CA ARG A 551 -27.79 40.38 0.40
C ARG A 551 -28.60 39.44 1.33
N HIS A 552 -29.10 40.00 2.43
CA HIS A 552 -29.65 39.32 3.63
C HIS A 552 -31.09 38.78 3.53
N GLY A 553 -31.47 37.93 4.51
CA GLY A 553 -32.76 38.04 5.20
C GLY A 553 -33.53 36.74 5.53
N ASP A 554 -33.55 36.35 6.81
CA ASP A 554 -34.72 35.95 7.66
C ASP A 554 -35.86 35.03 7.15
N VAL A 555 -36.63 34.28 7.98
CA VAL A 555 -36.46 33.59 9.30
C VAL A 555 -37.76 32.75 9.56
N ALA A 556 -37.73 31.73 10.44
CA ALA A 556 -38.91 31.01 11.00
C ALA A 556 -39.78 30.17 10.03
N ARG A 557 -40.68 29.22 10.40
CA ARG A 557 -41.02 28.32 11.55
C ARG A 557 -42.02 27.28 10.96
N GLY A 558 -42.27 26.04 11.43
CA GLY A 558 -41.78 25.18 12.51
C GLY A 558 -42.71 23.94 12.68
N GLN A 559 -42.36 23.00 13.59
CA GLN A 559 -43.23 21.98 14.27
C GLN A 559 -43.97 20.90 13.40
N ALA A 560 -43.66 19.59 13.50
CA ALA A 560 -44.01 18.55 14.52
C ALA A 560 -45.38 17.86 14.24
N ARG A 561 -45.67 16.55 14.45
CA ARG A 561 -45.22 15.45 15.36
C ARG A 561 -45.20 14.07 14.60
N ALA A 562 -44.33 13.08 14.91
CA ALA A 562 -44.50 11.88 15.80
C ALA A 562 -45.77 11.02 15.54
N LEU A 563 -45.85 9.67 15.60
CA LEU A 563 -44.99 8.46 15.90
C LEU A 563 -45.89 7.19 15.58
N PRO A 564 -45.59 5.87 15.84
CA PRO A 564 -44.36 5.12 16.21
C PRO A 564 -44.06 3.85 15.33
N ASP A 565 -43.01 3.06 15.70
CA ASP A 565 -42.81 1.58 15.64
C ASP A 565 -43.17 0.73 14.37
N GLN A 566 -42.48 -0.35 13.97
CA GLN A 566 -41.39 -1.24 14.49
C GLN A 566 -40.85 -2.10 13.29
N ASP A 567 -39.86 -3.02 13.29
CA ASP A 567 -38.86 -3.57 14.24
C ASP A 567 -37.60 -4.13 13.49
N GLN A 568 -37.38 -5.46 13.39
CA GLN A 568 -36.21 -6.21 12.87
C GLN A 568 -36.62 -7.12 11.67
N GLY A 569 -35.78 -7.74 10.83
CA GLY A 569 -34.31 -7.85 10.63
C GLY A 569 -34.05 -8.34 9.18
N GLU A 570 -32.94 -8.95 8.74
CA GLU A 570 -31.61 -9.24 9.33
C GLU A 570 -30.48 -8.67 8.44
N ARG A 571 -29.50 -9.48 7.97
CA ARG A 571 -28.29 -9.01 7.23
C ARG A 571 -27.73 -9.99 6.19
N GLU A 572 -28.01 -9.74 4.91
CA GLU A 572 -27.13 -10.19 3.82
C GLU A 572 -25.93 -9.25 3.64
N ARG A 573 -24.75 -9.81 3.32
CA ARG A 573 -23.51 -9.05 3.08
C ARG A 573 -23.56 -8.36 1.71
N ARG A 574 -23.56 -7.03 1.69
CA ARG A 574 -23.63 -6.19 0.50
C ARG A 574 -22.39 -5.30 0.37
N TYR A 575 -21.76 -5.30 -0.80
CA TYR A 575 -20.67 -4.40 -1.19
C TYR A 575 -21.24 -3.11 -1.81
N TRP A 576 -20.61 -1.96 -1.56
CA TRP A 576 -21.16 -0.64 -1.91
C TRP A 576 -20.20 0.28 -2.72
N TRP A 577 -20.78 1.30 -3.37
CA TRP A 577 -20.11 2.29 -4.24
C TRP A 577 -20.45 3.74 -3.83
N LEU A 578 -19.66 4.76 -4.20
CA LEU A 578 -19.84 6.15 -3.74
C LEU A 578 -19.71 7.25 -4.85
N VAL A 579 -20.75 8.07 -5.13
CA VAL A 579 -20.82 9.06 -6.26
C VAL A 579 -21.71 10.33 -5.97
N VAL A 580 -21.73 11.40 -6.79
CA VAL A 580 -22.22 12.78 -6.44
C VAL A 580 -22.93 13.60 -7.58
N HIS A 581 -23.92 14.49 -7.30
CA HIS A 581 -24.48 15.52 -8.26
C HIS A 581 -25.48 16.59 -7.72
N ASP A 582 -26.02 17.47 -8.61
CA ASP A 582 -27.32 18.22 -8.48
C ASP A 582 -28.08 18.41 -9.85
N SER A 583 -28.78 19.54 -10.15
CA SER A 583 -30.13 19.55 -10.78
C SER A 583 -30.32 20.21 -12.18
N LEU A 584 -31.56 20.11 -12.71
CA LEU A 584 -32.02 20.25 -14.12
C LEU A 584 -32.18 21.71 -14.63
N SER A 585 -32.48 22.04 -15.90
CA SER A 585 -32.96 21.29 -17.09
C SER A 585 -32.51 21.98 -18.42
N THR A 586 -32.67 21.47 -19.66
CA THR A 586 -33.32 20.28 -20.28
C THR A 586 -32.42 19.84 -21.50
N ASN A 587 -32.76 19.12 -22.60
CA ASN A 587 -33.97 18.52 -23.20
C ASN A 587 -33.59 17.25 -24.03
N GLN A 588 -34.55 16.36 -24.35
CA GLN A 588 -34.38 14.96 -24.84
C GLN A 588 -33.48 14.08 -23.94
N ARG A 589 -33.99 12.91 -23.53
CA ARG A 589 -33.42 12.10 -22.43
C ARG A 589 -33.69 10.60 -22.61
N PRO A 590 -32.90 9.72 -21.95
CA PRO A 590 -33.29 8.33 -21.66
C PRO A 590 -34.60 8.25 -20.85
N GLY A 591 -35.18 7.05 -20.79
CA GLY A 591 -36.45 6.79 -20.12
C GLY A 591 -36.40 7.10 -18.63
N THR A 592 -37.30 7.94 -18.15
CA THR A 592 -37.50 8.11 -16.70
C THR A 592 -38.47 7.04 -16.22
N VAL A 593 -37.98 6.18 -15.33
CA VAL A 593 -38.80 5.18 -14.64
C VAL A 593 -39.80 5.93 -13.76
N LEU A 594 -41.09 5.70 -13.99
CA LEU A 594 -42.13 6.14 -13.08
C LEU A 594 -42.38 5.05 -12.04
N PRO A 595 -42.88 5.41 -10.86
CA PRO A 595 -43.53 4.44 -9.98
C PRO A 595 -44.62 3.62 -10.67
N GLY A 596 -44.90 2.43 -10.14
CA GLY A 596 -45.81 1.46 -10.77
C GLY A 596 -45.22 0.76 -12.00
N GLN A 597 -44.10 1.23 -12.56
CA GLN A 597 -43.49 0.64 -13.76
C GLN A 597 -42.52 -0.50 -13.44
N THR A 598 -42.42 -1.43 -14.40
CA THR A 598 -41.66 -2.66 -14.34
C THR A 598 -40.34 -2.50 -15.10
N LEU A 599 -39.23 -2.77 -14.43
CA LEU A 599 -37.89 -2.71 -14.98
C LEU A 599 -37.48 -4.06 -15.57
N VAL A 600 -37.21 -4.10 -16.87
CA VAL A 600 -36.72 -5.27 -17.62
C VAL A 600 -35.21 -5.14 -17.77
N THR A 601 -34.44 -5.87 -16.96
CA THR A 601 -32.97 -5.89 -17.05
C THR A 601 -32.51 -7.04 -17.94
N GLU A 602 -32.07 -6.69 -19.14
CA GLU A 602 -31.44 -7.55 -20.13
C GLU A 602 -29.93 -7.66 -19.85
N MET A 603 -29.36 -8.86 -19.96
CA MET A 603 -27.95 -9.15 -19.65
C MET A 603 -27.30 -10.00 -20.74
N TRP A 604 -26.05 -9.72 -21.09
CA TRP A 604 -25.25 -10.43 -22.09
C TRP A 604 -23.88 -10.79 -21.53
N LEU A 605 -23.50 -12.06 -21.56
CA LEU A 605 -22.18 -12.55 -21.16
C LEU A 605 -21.24 -12.61 -22.37
N GLU A 606 -20.09 -11.95 -22.28
CA GLU A 606 -18.98 -12.04 -23.24
C GLU A 606 -17.69 -12.42 -22.50
N GLY A 607 -17.29 -13.69 -22.62
CA GLY A 607 -16.16 -14.25 -21.87
C GLY A 607 -16.42 -14.22 -20.36
N LYS A 608 -15.74 -13.32 -19.63
CA LYS A 608 -15.94 -13.08 -18.19
C LYS A 608 -16.76 -11.83 -17.87
N ARG A 609 -17.25 -11.09 -18.88
CA ARG A 609 -17.94 -9.80 -18.72
C ARG A 609 -19.45 -9.93 -18.95
N VAL A 610 -20.25 -9.52 -17.98
CA VAL A 610 -21.71 -9.38 -18.15
C VAL A 610 -22.04 -7.92 -18.48
N HIS A 611 -22.33 -7.62 -19.74
CA HIS A 611 -22.97 -6.37 -20.14
C HIS A 611 -24.44 -6.39 -19.69
N PHE A 612 -25.02 -5.25 -19.33
CA PHE A 612 -26.44 -5.16 -19.00
C PHE A 612 -27.10 -3.83 -19.38
N GLN A 613 -28.41 -3.91 -19.60
CA GLN A 613 -29.28 -2.80 -19.98
C GLN A 613 -30.62 -2.98 -19.28
N THR A 614 -31.12 -1.96 -18.60
CA THR A 614 -32.45 -1.96 -17.99
C THR A 614 -33.37 -1.08 -18.82
N LYS A 615 -34.47 -1.65 -19.31
CA LYS A 615 -35.58 -0.97 -19.97
C LYS A 615 -36.76 -0.82 -19.01
N ILE A 616 -37.66 0.10 -19.32
CA ILE A 616 -39.00 0.18 -18.72
C ILE A 616 -39.93 -0.67 -19.59
N LYS A 617 -40.70 -1.59 -19.00
CA LYS A 617 -41.57 -2.54 -19.71
C LYS A 617 -42.72 -1.83 -20.43
N GLU A 618 -43.31 -0.86 -19.74
CA GLU A 618 -44.55 -0.18 -20.12
C GLU A 618 -44.37 0.84 -21.26
N ASN A 619 -43.14 1.26 -21.55
CA ASN A 619 -42.84 2.24 -22.61
C ASN A 619 -41.56 1.94 -23.42
N GLY A 620 -40.90 0.80 -23.18
CA GLY A 620 -39.73 0.32 -23.92
C GLY A 620 -38.44 1.13 -23.74
N ASN A 621 -38.47 2.30 -23.09
CA ASN A 621 -37.33 3.19 -23.00
C ASN A 621 -36.21 2.61 -22.11
N VAL A 622 -34.96 2.88 -22.49
CA VAL A 622 -33.77 2.49 -21.72
C VAL A 622 -33.61 3.43 -20.52
N ALA A 623 -33.56 2.85 -19.32
CA ALA A 623 -33.29 3.52 -18.05
C ALA A 623 -31.81 3.37 -17.61
N ILE A 624 -31.20 2.21 -17.90
CA ILE A 624 -29.75 1.96 -17.73
C ILE A 624 -29.24 1.35 -19.04
N GLY A 625 -28.15 1.87 -19.61
CA GLY A 625 -27.55 1.31 -20.82
C GLY A 625 -26.03 1.49 -20.86
N GLY A 626 -25.33 0.59 -21.54
CA GLY A 626 -23.87 0.58 -21.63
C GLY A 626 -23.14 0.20 -20.33
N ALA A 627 -23.83 -0.47 -19.40
CA ALA A 627 -23.25 -0.95 -18.16
C ALA A 627 -22.65 -2.35 -18.35
N TYR A 628 -21.61 -2.70 -17.58
CA TYR A 628 -21.07 -4.05 -17.53
C TYR A 628 -20.47 -4.40 -16.16
N VAL A 629 -20.26 -5.70 -15.92
CA VAL A 629 -19.62 -6.28 -14.73
C VAL A 629 -18.60 -7.32 -15.17
N ASP A 630 -17.34 -7.16 -14.77
CA ASP A 630 -16.32 -8.21 -14.93
C ASP A 630 -16.36 -9.19 -13.76
N LEU A 631 -16.41 -10.49 -14.06
CA LEU A 631 -16.45 -11.58 -13.09
C LEU A 631 -15.08 -12.25 -12.96
N LYS A 632 -14.62 -12.57 -11.73
CA LYS A 632 -13.36 -13.33 -11.56
C LYS A 632 -13.46 -14.74 -12.17
N ASN A 633 -14.62 -15.39 -12.08
CA ASN A 633 -14.98 -16.65 -12.77
C ASN A 633 -16.46 -16.65 -13.17
N VAL A 634 -16.83 -17.50 -14.14
CA VAL A 634 -18.21 -17.67 -14.64
C VAL A 634 -18.72 -19.05 -14.24
N VAL A 635 -19.96 -19.12 -13.75
CA VAL A 635 -20.70 -20.37 -13.53
C VAL A 635 -21.99 -20.30 -14.34
N THR A 636 -22.03 -20.97 -15.48
CA THR A 636 -23.25 -21.11 -16.30
C THR A 636 -24.15 -22.18 -15.69
N SER A 637 -25.34 -21.81 -15.23
CA SER A 637 -26.33 -22.73 -14.66
C SER A 637 -26.95 -23.64 -15.73
N GLY A 638 -26.22 -24.70 -16.11
CA GLY A 638 -26.56 -25.62 -17.20
C GLY A 638 -26.76 -27.09 -16.80
N THR A 639 -26.75 -27.40 -15.50
CA THR A 639 -27.08 -28.73 -14.96
C THR A 639 -27.86 -28.56 -13.66
N ALA A 640 -28.95 -29.31 -13.48
CA ALA A 640 -29.74 -29.27 -12.26
C ALA A 640 -28.92 -29.70 -11.04
N ALA A 641 -29.14 -29.04 -9.89
CA ALA A 641 -28.58 -29.50 -8.63
C ALA A 641 -29.29 -30.80 -8.20
N PRO A 642 -28.55 -31.83 -7.73
CA PRO A 642 -29.16 -32.94 -7.02
C PRO A 642 -29.81 -32.43 -5.72
N ALA A 643 -30.81 -33.16 -5.22
CA ALA A 643 -31.60 -32.76 -4.06
C ALA A 643 -30.73 -32.59 -2.79
N ALA A 644 -31.20 -31.76 -1.86
CA ALA A 644 -30.55 -31.58 -0.57
C ALA A 644 -30.71 -32.84 0.30
N GLU A 645 -29.58 -33.33 0.82
CA GLU A 645 -29.54 -34.30 1.92
C GLU A 645 -29.04 -33.63 3.21
N PRO A 646 -29.32 -34.22 4.39
CA PRO A 646 -29.65 -33.44 5.58
C PRO A 646 -28.45 -32.82 6.32
N VAL A 647 -28.75 -31.74 7.06
CA VAL A 647 -27.82 -31.07 7.96
C VAL A 647 -27.42 -32.00 9.11
N SER A 648 -26.15 -32.41 9.16
CA SER A 648 -25.56 -33.04 10.34
C SER A 648 -25.19 -31.99 11.38
N SER A 649 -25.41 -32.30 12.66
CA SER A 649 -25.23 -31.36 13.77
C SER A 649 -23.77 -31.22 14.20
N GLY A 650 -23.19 -30.04 13.96
CA GLY A 650 -21.90 -29.63 14.49
C GLY A 650 -21.68 -28.13 14.31
N ALA A 651 -21.06 -27.46 15.27
CA ALA A 651 -20.68 -26.06 15.11
C ALA A 651 -19.60 -25.94 14.03
N ALA A 652 -19.75 -24.99 13.10
CA ALA A 652 -18.81 -24.81 12.01
C ALA A 652 -17.46 -24.27 12.51
N LEU A 653 -16.38 -25.02 12.28
CA LEU A 653 -15.03 -24.65 12.71
C LEU A 653 -14.33 -23.80 11.64
N LYS A 654 -13.40 -22.92 12.03
CA LYS A 654 -12.73 -22.03 11.08
C LYS A 654 -11.88 -22.83 10.08
N SER A 655 -11.35 -23.98 10.50
CA SER A 655 -10.59 -24.90 9.65
C SER A 655 -11.45 -25.70 8.65
N ASP A 656 -12.77 -25.75 8.77
CA ASP A 656 -13.63 -26.45 7.78
C ASP A 656 -13.49 -25.83 6.37
N ALA A 657 -13.27 -24.51 6.29
CA ALA A 657 -12.98 -23.81 5.04
C ALA A 657 -11.62 -24.21 4.43
N ILE A 658 -10.66 -24.67 5.23
CA ILE A 658 -9.36 -25.19 4.78
C ILE A 658 -9.56 -26.58 4.19
N PHE A 659 -10.25 -27.47 4.89
CA PHE A 659 -10.51 -28.83 4.39
C PHE A 659 -11.38 -28.84 3.13
N LYS A 660 -12.31 -27.89 2.98
CA LYS A 660 -13.03 -27.68 1.72
C LYS A 660 -12.10 -27.33 0.56
N LYS A 661 -11.17 -26.38 0.74
CA LYS A 661 -10.14 -26.07 -0.27
C LYS A 661 -9.25 -27.27 -0.60
N ILE A 662 -8.97 -28.13 0.38
CA ILE A 662 -8.23 -29.39 0.18
C ILE A 662 -9.04 -30.39 -0.65
N GLN A 663 -10.35 -30.53 -0.40
CA GLN A 663 -11.24 -31.34 -1.22
C GLN A 663 -11.26 -30.87 -2.68
N ASP A 664 -11.41 -29.56 -2.90
CA ASP A 664 -11.38 -28.96 -4.23
C ASP A 664 -10.02 -29.21 -4.93
N ALA A 665 -8.89 -28.95 -4.24
CA ALA A 665 -7.55 -29.16 -4.79
C ALA A 665 -7.24 -30.64 -5.16
N ILE A 666 -7.71 -31.60 -4.35
CA ILE A 666 -7.57 -33.04 -4.62
C ILE A 666 -8.44 -33.45 -5.82
N LYS A 667 -9.66 -32.90 -5.92
CA LYS A 667 -10.60 -33.14 -7.03
C LYS A 667 -10.07 -32.59 -8.37
N ASP A 668 -9.43 -31.42 -8.34
CA ASP A 668 -8.85 -30.78 -9.53
C ASP A 668 -7.50 -31.42 -9.94
N ASN A 669 -6.75 -31.99 -8.99
CA ASN A 669 -5.42 -32.57 -9.23
C ASN A 669 -5.25 -34.02 -8.70
N PRO A 670 -6.13 -34.98 -9.05
CA PRO A 670 -6.13 -36.31 -8.45
C PRO A 670 -4.85 -37.11 -8.73
N ALA A 671 -4.15 -36.82 -9.82
CA ALA A 671 -2.86 -37.41 -10.13
C ALA A 671 -1.73 -36.92 -9.20
N LYS A 672 -1.67 -35.60 -8.91
CA LYS A 672 -0.70 -35.04 -7.93
C LYS A 672 -1.00 -35.55 -6.51
N ALA A 673 -2.28 -35.65 -6.14
CA ALA A 673 -2.70 -36.26 -4.89
C ALA A 673 -2.23 -37.73 -4.80
N LYS A 674 -2.55 -38.56 -5.79
CA LYS A 674 -2.21 -39.99 -5.79
C LYS A 674 -0.69 -40.25 -5.77
N ALA A 675 0.12 -39.33 -6.30
CA ALA A 675 1.59 -39.42 -6.24
C ALA A 675 2.17 -39.33 -4.80
N ILE A 676 1.40 -38.83 -3.83
CA ILE A 676 1.81 -38.77 -2.41
C ILE A 676 1.59 -40.13 -1.70
N ASN A 677 0.61 -40.92 -2.14
CA ASN A 677 0.37 -42.32 -1.74
C ASN A 677 0.34 -42.54 -0.21
N ALA A 678 -0.36 -41.66 0.52
CA ALA A 678 -0.42 -41.65 1.98
C ALA A 678 -1.80 -41.22 2.50
N VAL A 679 -2.19 -41.72 3.66
CA VAL A 679 -3.41 -41.36 4.40
C VAL A 679 -3.02 -40.48 5.57
N TYR A 680 -3.55 -39.26 5.63
CA TYR A 680 -3.34 -38.32 6.72
C TYR A 680 -4.64 -38.14 7.51
N GLN A 681 -4.54 -38.11 8.84
CA GLN A 681 -5.67 -37.79 9.72
C GLN A 681 -5.39 -36.52 10.51
N TYR A 682 -6.34 -35.60 10.52
CA TYR A 682 -6.33 -34.39 11.33
C TYR A 682 -7.30 -34.54 12.49
N ASN A 683 -6.83 -34.26 13.71
CA ASN A 683 -7.65 -34.10 14.90
C ASN A 683 -7.71 -32.60 15.22
N ILE A 684 -8.83 -31.97 14.93
CA ILE A 684 -9.04 -30.55 15.21
C ILE A 684 -9.52 -30.40 16.64
N THR A 685 -8.86 -29.52 17.39
CA THR A 685 -9.10 -29.35 18.82
C THR A 685 -9.57 -27.93 19.15
N GLU A 686 -10.45 -27.86 20.15
CA GLU A 686 -10.75 -26.64 20.90
C GLU A 686 -10.54 -26.94 22.38
N ASN A 687 -9.97 -25.99 23.12
CA ASN A 687 -9.69 -26.13 24.56
C ASN A 687 -8.97 -27.45 24.93
N GLY A 688 -8.09 -27.94 24.03
CA GLY A 688 -7.31 -29.16 24.20
C GLY A 688 -8.04 -30.49 23.93
N LYS A 689 -9.34 -30.47 23.61
CA LYS A 689 -10.13 -31.66 23.26
C LYS A 689 -10.35 -31.73 21.75
N THR A 690 -10.25 -32.92 21.16
CA THR A 690 -10.66 -33.13 19.75
C THR A 690 -12.16 -32.90 19.62
N VAL A 691 -12.54 -31.89 18.84
CA VAL A 691 -13.94 -31.55 18.53
C VAL A 691 -14.35 -32.05 17.14
N LYS A 692 -13.39 -32.23 16.23
CA LYS A 692 -13.65 -32.67 14.86
C LYS A 692 -12.48 -33.46 14.28
N GLN A 693 -12.76 -34.34 13.31
CA GLN A 693 -11.74 -35.12 12.62
C GLN A 693 -11.90 -34.99 11.10
N TRP A 694 -10.78 -35.01 10.39
CA TRP A 694 -10.73 -35.01 8.93
C TRP A 694 -9.70 -36.03 8.45
N THR A 695 -9.99 -36.75 7.37
CA THR A 695 -9.04 -37.67 6.72
C THR A 695 -8.79 -37.23 5.29
N LEU A 696 -7.51 -37.20 4.89
CA LEU A 696 -7.05 -37.08 3.51
C LEU A 696 -6.50 -38.45 3.11
N ASP A 697 -7.28 -39.25 2.39
CA ASP A 697 -6.77 -40.47 1.76
C ASP A 697 -6.20 -40.08 0.38
N LEU A 698 -4.87 -40.03 0.28
CA LEU A 698 -4.18 -39.77 -1.00
C LEU A 698 -3.72 -41.06 -1.69
N LYS A 699 -4.22 -42.23 -1.26
CA LYS A 699 -4.12 -43.52 -1.96
C LYS A 699 -5.38 -43.71 -2.81
N THR A 700 -6.56 -43.40 -2.25
CA THR A 700 -7.84 -43.23 -2.98
C THR A 700 -8.25 -41.74 -2.96
N PRO A 701 -7.71 -40.90 -3.87
CA PRO A 701 -7.57 -39.45 -3.69
C PRO A 701 -8.87 -38.72 -3.33
N ALA A 702 -9.06 -38.52 -2.03
CA ALA A 702 -10.24 -37.90 -1.43
C ALA A 702 -9.90 -37.28 -0.07
N ALA A 703 -10.62 -36.22 0.30
CA ALA A 703 -10.65 -35.72 1.67
C ALA A 703 -12.10 -35.72 2.18
N TYR A 704 -12.30 -36.13 3.44
CA TYR A 704 -13.64 -36.26 4.03
C TYR A 704 -13.58 -36.13 5.56
N GLU A 705 -14.72 -35.78 6.15
CA GLU A 705 -14.86 -35.66 7.61
C GLU A 705 -14.90 -37.05 8.28
N GLY A 706 -14.28 -37.18 9.45
CA GLY A 706 -14.14 -38.41 10.21
C GLY A 706 -12.77 -39.10 10.09
N ALA A 707 -12.66 -40.28 10.70
CA ALA A 707 -11.47 -41.11 10.73
C ALA A 707 -11.27 -41.94 9.43
N PRO A 708 -10.08 -42.54 9.20
CA PRO A 708 -9.82 -43.36 8.02
C PRO A 708 -10.83 -44.51 7.84
N LYS A 709 -11.41 -44.62 6.64
CA LYS A 709 -12.44 -45.63 6.31
C LYS A 709 -11.86 -47.05 6.19
N SER A 710 -10.56 -47.17 5.96
CA SER A 710 -9.81 -48.43 5.98
C SER A 710 -8.38 -48.19 6.45
N GLY A 711 -7.82 -49.17 7.19
CA GLY A 711 -6.47 -49.09 7.72
C GLY A 711 -6.28 -48.05 8.84
N LYS A 712 -5.01 -47.68 9.10
CA LYS A 712 -4.61 -46.57 9.97
C LYS A 712 -4.01 -45.47 9.10
N ALA A 713 -4.09 -44.22 9.57
CA ALA A 713 -3.37 -43.13 8.92
C ALA A 713 -1.86 -43.37 8.97
N ASP A 714 -1.15 -43.08 7.87
CA ASP A 714 0.32 -43.10 7.83
C ASP A 714 0.92 -41.90 8.60
N THR A 715 0.11 -40.86 8.86
CA THR A 715 0.45 -39.68 9.67
C THR A 715 -0.80 -39.08 10.31
N THR A 716 -0.74 -38.75 11.59
CA THR A 716 -1.82 -38.07 12.33
C THR A 716 -1.33 -36.72 12.86
N MET A 717 -2.12 -35.66 12.66
CA MET A 717 -1.83 -34.29 13.06
C MET A 717 -2.92 -33.79 14.01
N THR A 718 -2.57 -33.50 15.26
CA THR A 718 -3.50 -32.95 16.27
C THR A 718 -3.16 -31.47 16.51
N VAL A 719 -4.13 -30.58 16.29
CA VAL A 719 -3.89 -29.13 16.20
C VAL A 719 -5.12 -28.33 16.67
N GLY A 720 -4.92 -27.11 17.17
CA GLY A 720 -6.02 -26.18 17.49
C GLY A 720 -6.72 -25.66 16.22
N ASP A 721 -8.02 -25.40 16.26
CA ASP A 721 -8.75 -24.85 15.09
C ASP A 721 -8.12 -23.54 14.58
N SER A 722 -7.93 -22.56 15.47
CA SER A 722 -7.23 -21.31 15.17
C SER A 722 -5.78 -21.53 14.73
N VAL A 723 -5.05 -22.43 15.40
CA VAL A 723 -3.65 -22.76 15.09
C VAL A 723 -3.51 -23.31 13.66
N LEU A 724 -4.49 -24.08 13.17
CA LEU A 724 -4.49 -24.58 11.80
C LEU A 724 -4.82 -23.46 10.79
N VAL A 725 -5.66 -22.49 11.16
CA VAL A 725 -5.87 -21.26 10.35
C VAL A 725 -4.60 -20.43 10.28
N ASP A 726 -3.90 -20.20 11.38
CA ASP A 726 -2.63 -19.46 11.41
C ASP A 726 -1.55 -20.15 10.54
N ILE A 727 -1.52 -21.49 10.56
CA ILE A 727 -0.66 -22.30 9.70
C ILE A 727 -1.04 -22.17 8.23
N ALA A 728 -2.32 -22.22 7.88
CA ALA A 728 -2.80 -22.11 6.50
C ALA A 728 -2.70 -20.67 5.94
N ALA A 729 -2.74 -19.66 6.80
CA ALA A 729 -2.49 -18.26 6.46
C ALA A 729 -0.99 -17.90 6.38
N GLY A 730 -0.10 -18.82 6.78
CA GLY A 730 1.35 -18.60 6.81
C GLY A 730 1.86 -17.73 7.97
N THR A 731 0.97 -17.20 8.81
CA THR A 731 1.32 -16.39 9.98
C THR A 731 2.03 -17.21 11.07
N LEU A 732 1.80 -18.53 11.11
CA LEU A 732 2.49 -19.47 12.00
C LEU A 732 3.17 -20.61 11.21
N LYS A 733 4.50 -20.68 11.24
CA LYS A 733 5.25 -21.76 10.57
C LYS A 733 4.97 -23.13 11.25
N PRO A 734 4.63 -24.20 10.50
CA PRO A 734 4.31 -25.52 11.07
C PRO A 734 5.36 -26.08 12.02
N GLN A 735 6.64 -25.85 11.72
CA GLN A 735 7.77 -26.29 12.54
C GLN A 735 7.78 -25.60 13.92
N VAL A 736 7.42 -24.32 13.97
CA VAL A 736 7.31 -23.55 15.23
C VAL A 736 6.08 -24.00 16.02
N ALA A 737 4.95 -24.27 15.35
CA ALA A 737 3.78 -24.86 15.99
C ALA A 737 4.09 -26.24 16.60
N TYR A 738 4.90 -27.06 15.94
CA TYR A 738 5.32 -28.37 16.41
C TYR A 738 6.29 -28.29 17.60
N LEU A 739 7.36 -27.49 17.50
CA LEU A 739 8.33 -27.29 18.58
C LEU A 739 7.68 -26.72 19.86
N ASN A 740 6.69 -25.84 19.70
CA ASN A 740 5.94 -25.24 20.81
C ASN A 740 4.71 -26.09 21.25
N GLY A 741 4.59 -27.35 20.78
CA GLY A 741 3.55 -28.30 21.19
C GLY A 741 2.11 -27.97 20.78
N LYS A 742 1.89 -26.87 20.03
CA LYS A 742 0.58 -26.43 19.50
C LYS A 742 0.08 -27.28 18.33
N LEU A 743 1.01 -27.92 17.62
CA LEU A 743 0.77 -28.97 16.64
C LEU A 743 1.48 -30.24 17.14
N LYS A 744 0.78 -31.36 17.23
CA LYS A 744 1.36 -32.67 17.57
C LYS A 744 1.25 -33.57 16.34
N ILE A 745 2.35 -34.24 16.00
CA ILE A 745 2.42 -35.16 14.85
C ILE A 745 2.82 -36.53 15.35
N SER A 746 2.10 -37.57 14.94
CA SER A 746 2.44 -38.98 15.15
C SER A 746 2.35 -39.76 13.83
N GLY A 747 3.00 -40.92 13.76
CA GLY A 747 3.24 -41.63 12.50
C GLY A 747 4.46 -41.10 11.75
N ASN A 748 4.44 -41.12 10.42
CA ASN A 748 5.60 -40.87 9.59
C ASN A 748 5.89 -39.37 9.38
N LEU A 749 6.78 -38.82 10.20
CA LEU A 749 7.17 -37.41 10.17
C LEU A 749 7.71 -36.92 8.80
N MET A 750 8.26 -37.81 7.96
CA MET A 750 8.70 -37.46 6.60
C MET A 750 7.54 -37.28 5.62
N LEU A 751 6.39 -37.90 5.87
CA LEU A 751 5.17 -37.69 5.06
C LEU A 751 4.50 -36.36 5.42
N ALA A 752 4.52 -35.95 6.70
CA ALA A 752 4.02 -34.64 7.12
C ALA A 752 4.64 -33.46 6.35
N GLN A 753 5.88 -33.61 5.85
CA GLN A 753 6.57 -32.60 5.04
C GLN A 753 6.14 -32.61 3.56
N LYS A 754 5.57 -33.72 3.04
CA LYS A 754 5.19 -33.88 1.62
C LYS A 754 3.86 -33.22 1.24
N LEU A 755 3.07 -32.76 2.21
CA LEU A 755 1.81 -32.05 1.93
C LEU A 755 2.01 -30.62 1.40
N GLY A 756 3.14 -29.97 1.70
CA GLY A 756 3.42 -28.59 1.27
C GLY A 756 3.20 -28.36 -0.23
N PRO A 757 3.82 -29.14 -1.13
CA PRO A 757 3.61 -29.04 -2.59
C PRO A 757 2.22 -29.42 -3.11
N LEU A 758 1.32 -29.95 -2.27
CA LEU A 758 -0.10 -30.17 -2.64
C LEU A 758 -0.97 -28.98 -2.22
N LEU A 759 -0.61 -28.32 -1.11
CA LEU A 759 -1.34 -27.18 -0.55
C LEU A 759 -0.89 -25.85 -1.15
N GLN A 760 0.34 -25.79 -1.68
CA GLN A 760 0.78 -24.75 -2.61
C GLN A 760 0.15 -24.99 -3.98
N SER A 761 -1.03 -24.42 -4.20
CA SER A 761 -1.55 -24.24 -5.55
C SER A 761 -0.59 -23.37 -6.37
N GLU A 762 -0.42 -23.68 -7.66
CA GLU A 762 0.42 -22.88 -8.57
C GLU A 762 -0.24 -21.53 -8.83
N SER A 763 0.01 -20.54 -7.97
CA SER A 763 -0.57 -19.19 -8.04
C SER A 763 0.05 -18.35 -9.16
N LYS A 764 -0.26 -18.72 -10.40
CA LYS A 764 -0.44 -17.77 -11.50
C LYS A 764 -1.88 -17.27 -11.51
N LEU A 765 -2.23 -16.45 -10.53
CA LEU A 765 -3.41 -15.57 -10.50
C LEU A 765 -3.26 -14.54 -9.39
#